data_AF-A0A2X3DF19-F1
#
_entry.id   AF-A0A2X3DF19-F1
#
_cell.length_a   1.000
_cell.length_b   1.000
_cell.length_c   1.000
_cell.angle_alpha   90.00
_cell.angle_beta   90.00
_cell.angle_gamma   90.00
#
_symmetry.space_group_name_H-M   'P 1'
#
loop_
_entity.id
_entity.type
_entity.pdbx_description
1 polymer ?
#
loop_
_entity_poly.entity_id
_entity_poly.type
_entity_poly.pdbx_seq_one_letter_code
_entity_poly.pdbx_strand_id
1 'polypeptide(L)'
;MQRNIQVKNWLDRALQSERDIKEQISVLRGSLLLSRILYQQQQTLPSADELQDMTNRIADLRLEQFEVNQQRDALFQSDAFVTKLEEGHSSEVNDEVHAALLEVIDMRRELLDQFNKQLGNQLMMAINLQINQQQLMSVSSSLKEILTQQIFWVNSNKPMDWEWIKAFPEALKGQFKAMKITVNWEKAWPAVFVAFLAGLPLLLIAGLIRWRLQWLKDYQAKLASQVGQLRNDTQLHTPKAILIDLIRALPVVLLILAIGLILLTMQLNISGLLWAYSKKLAMFWLVFGLCWKVLEKNGVAVNHFNMPAQLTSHWRRQIVRVSLALLPLNFWSVISELSPLNLMDDVLGQLVIFFNLLLIAVLVWPMCRESWRDKESHSLRLLTITVLSIVPVALMVLTATGYFYTTLRLAGRWIETVYLVMIWNLLYQTVLRGLSVAARRIAWRRALARRQHLVKEGAEGAEPQEEPTIALEQVNQQTLRITMLVMVALFAVMFWAIWSDLITVFAYLDSITLWHYNGTEAGASVVRSVTMGSLLFAIVASMVAWALIRNLPGLLEVLVLSRLNMRQGTSYAITTILNYAIIAIGAMTVFGALGVSWDKLQWLAAALSVGLGFGLQEIFGNFVSGLIILFERPVRIGDTVTIGTFSGTVSKIRIRATTITDFDRKEVIIPNKAFVTGALDQLVALRHRDPGGDPPRRRLWLRPG
;
A
#
# COMPACT_ATOMS: atom_id res chain seq x y z
N MET A 1 -14.78 37.56 17.79
CA MET A 1 -15.57 37.14 18.97
C MET A 1 -16.68 36.13 18.64
N GLN A 2 -17.69 36.47 17.84
CA GLN A 2 -18.83 35.57 17.52
C GLN A 2 -18.39 34.20 17.00
N ARG A 3 -17.43 34.16 16.07
CA ARG A 3 -16.86 32.90 15.54
C ARG A 3 -16.22 32.03 16.62
N ASN A 4 -15.55 32.63 17.61
CA ASN A 4 -14.94 31.91 18.73
C ASN A 4 -16.03 31.28 19.63
N ILE A 5 -17.12 32.00 19.91
CA ILE A 5 -18.27 31.48 20.65
C ILE A 5 -18.91 30.29 19.91
N GLN A 6 -19.11 30.41 18.59
CA GLN A 6 -19.66 29.32 17.78
C GLN A 6 -18.78 28.06 17.81
N VAL A 7 -17.47 28.20 17.58
CA VAL A 7 -16.53 27.07 17.59
C VAL A 7 -16.46 26.45 18.99
N LYS A 8 -16.46 27.26 20.06
CA LYS A 8 -16.49 26.75 21.43
C LYS A 8 -17.77 25.95 21.72
N ASN A 9 -18.94 26.46 21.33
CA ASN A 9 -20.20 25.72 21.48
C ASN A 9 -20.20 24.41 20.67
N TRP A 10 -19.55 24.37 19.51
CA TRP A 10 -19.39 23.14 18.74
C TRP A 10 -18.46 22.15 19.43
N LEU A 11 -17.35 22.63 20.00
CA LEU A 11 -16.42 21.82 20.79
C LEU A 11 -17.09 21.21 22.01
N ASP A 12 -17.82 22.02 22.80
CA ASP A 12 -18.51 21.56 24.00
C ASP A 12 -19.55 20.47 23.67
N ARG A 13 -20.32 20.66 22.58
CA ARG A 13 -21.26 19.64 22.09
C ARG A 13 -20.56 18.36 21.63
N ALA A 14 -19.42 18.48 20.95
CA ALA A 14 -18.65 17.32 20.51
C ALA A 14 -18.09 16.52 21.71
N LEU A 15 -17.51 17.22 22.71
CA LEU A 15 -17.01 16.59 23.93
C LEU A 15 -18.12 15.89 24.73
N GLN A 16 -19.30 16.50 24.80
CA GLN A 16 -20.45 15.87 25.44
C GLN A 16 -20.92 14.62 24.67
N SER A 17 -21.05 14.73 23.34
CA SER A 17 -21.41 13.60 22.47
C SER A 17 -20.43 12.43 22.63
N GLU A 18 -19.13 12.68 22.76
CA GLU A 18 -18.13 11.63 22.99
C GLU A 18 -18.37 10.86 24.30
N ARG A 19 -18.69 11.56 25.38
CA ARG A 19 -19.00 10.93 26.69
C ARG A 19 -20.30 10.14 26.59
N ASP A 20 -21.34 10.74 26.04
CA ASP A 20 -22.66 10.12 25.90
C ASP A 20 -22.59 8.86 25.02
N ILE A 21 -21.83 8.91 23.91
CA ILE A 21 -21.62 7.76 23.02
C ILE A 21 -20.92 6.62 23.76
N LYS A 22 -19.87 6.90 24.54
CA LYS A 22 -19.16 5.86 25.31
C LYS A 22 -20.08 5.18 26.33
N GLU A 23 -20.93 5.96 27.00
CA GLU A 23 -21.91 5.43 27.94
C GLU A 23 -23.01 4.62 27.24
N GLN A 24 -23.59 5.16 26.18
CA GLN A 24 -24.64 4.49 25.40
C GLN A 24 -24.15 3.20 24.73
N ILE A 25 -22.92 3.15 24.22
CA ILE A 25 -22.33 1.92 23.70
C ILE A 25 -22.27 0.84 24.79
N SER A 26 -22.01 1.19 26.04
CA SER A 26 -21.96 0.22 27.14
C SER A 26 -23.34 -0.33 27.51
N VAL A 27 -24.37 0.52 27.49
CA VAL A 27 -25.74 0.18 27.92
C VAL A 27 -26.57 -0.48 26.82
N LEU A 28 -26.43 -0.04 25.57
CA LEU A 28 -27.31 -0.39 24.45
C LEU A 28 -26.69 -1.40 23.46
N ARG A 29 -25.69 -2.17 23.89
CA ARG A 29 -24.97 -3.14 23.05
C ARG A 29 -25.93 -4.03 22.27
N GLY A 30 -25.80 -4.02 20.93
CA GLY A 30 -26.58 -4.87 20.04
C GLY A 30 -28.00 -4.37 19.72
N SER A 31 -28.43 -3.23 20.27
CA SER A 31 -29.75 -2.66 19.94
C SER A 31 -29.73 -1.90 18.60
N LEU A 32 -30.82 -1.99 17.83
CA LEU A 32 -31.01 -1.19 16.61
C LEU A 32 -31.06 0.32 16.93
N LEU A 33 -31.51 0.69 18.13
CA LEU A 33 -31.56 2.07 18.60
C LEU A 33 -30.15 2.70 18.69
N LEU A 34 -29.17 1.95 19.19
CA LEU A 34 -27.78 2.40 19.28
C LEU A 34 -27.27 2.81 17.89
N SER A 35 -27.45 1.94 16.89
CA SER A 35 -26.99 2.24 15.54
C SER A 35 -27.60 3.54 14.99
N ARG A 36 -28.89 3.80 15.24
CA ARG A 36 -29.58 5.03 14.81
C ARG A 36 -29.00 6.29 15.48
N ILE A 37 -28.75 6.22 16.79
CA ILE A 37 -28.15 7.35 17.53
C ILE A 37 -26.73 7.62 17.00
N LEU A 38 -25.92 6.58 16.81
CA LEU A 38 -24.56 6.70 16.30
C LEU A 38 -24.52 7.42 14.93
N TYR A 39 -25.44 7.10 14.02
CA TYR A 39 -25.49 7.78 12.72
C TYR A 39 -26.00 9.23 12.80
N GLN A 40 -26.99 9.50 13.64
CA GLN A 40 -27.50 10.87 13.79
C GLN A 40 -26.40 11.80 14.32
N GLN A 41 -25.59 11.31 15.28
CA GLN A 41 -24.44 12.05 15.80
C GLN A 41 -23.38 12.30 14.71
N GLN A 42 -23.12 11.30 13.84
CA GLN A 42 -22.16 11.44 12.74
C GLN A 42 -22.50 12.61 11.79
N GLN A 43 -23.79 12.85 11.52
CA GLN A 43 -24.23 13.93 10.62
C GLN A 43 -24.16 15.33 11.25
N THR A 44 -24.20 15.41 12.58
CA THR A 44 -24.14 16.69 13.31
C THR A 44 -22.71 17.22 13.52
N LEU A 45 -21.69 16.42 13.16
CA LEU A 45 -20.29 16.83 13.27
C LEU A 45 -19.98 17.93 12.22
N PRO A 46 -19.37 19.06 12.63
CA PRO A 46 -19.02 20.13 11.71
C PRO A 46 -18.00 19.67 10.66
N SER A 47 -18.12 20.20 9.45
CA SER A 47 -17.23 19.86 8.33
C SER A 47 -15.90 20.62 8.43
N ALA A 48 -14.80 19.98 8.01
CA ALA A 48 -13.46 20.58 8.05
C ALA A 48 -13.35 21.85 7.19
N ASP A 49 -14.14 21.95 6.12
CA ASP A 49 -14.14 23.08 5.18
C ASP A 49 -14.65 24.38 5.83
N GLU A 50 -15.39 24.32 6.94
CA GLU A 50 -15.85 25.50 7.70
C GLU A 50 -14.75 26.11 8.61
N LEU A 51 -13.66 25.37 8.83
CA LEU A 51 -12.60 25.69 9.78
C LEU A 51 -11.39 26.27 9.03
N GLN A 52 -11.48 27.57 8.75
CA GLN A 52 -10.43 28.35 8.08
C GLN A 52 -9.15 28.40 8.94
N ASP A 53 -7.97 28.23 8.32
CA ASP A 53 -6.67 28.28 9.01
C ASP A 53 -6.36 29.69 9.49
N MET A 54 -6.19 29.85 10.81
CA MET A 54 -5.89 31.12 11.46
C MET A 54 -4.39 31.41 11.55
N THR A 55 -3.52 30.48 11.15
CA THR A 55 -2.07 30.59 11.29
C THR A 55 -1.52 31.86 10.62
N ASN A 56 -1.91 32.12 9.37
CA ASN A 56 -1.48 33.31 8.64
C ASN A 56 -1.99 34.60 9.32
N ARG A 57 -3.25 34.62 9.75
CA ARG A 57 -3.82 35.81 10.41
C ARG A 57 -3.14 36.11 11.74
N ILE A 58 -2.74 35.09 12.50
CA ILE A 58 -1.99 35.26 13.75
C ILE A 58 -0.58 35.78 13.48
N ALA A 59 0.08 35.30 12.41
CA ALA A 59 1.38 35.81 11.99
C ALA A 59 1.29 37.30 11.58
N ASP A 60 0.29 37.68 10.79
CA ASP A 60 0.05 39.07 10.39
C ASP A 60 -0.19 39.96 11.62
N LEU A 61 -1.06 39.55 12.54
CA LEU A 61 -1.35 40.31 13.77
C LEU A 61 -0.11 40.46 14.67
N ARG A 62 0.77 39.45 14.71
CA ARG A 62 2.06 39.54 15.44
C ARG A 62 3.00 40.53 14.79
N LEU A 63 3.06 40.55 13.46
CA LEU A 63 3.87 41.49 12.71
C LEU A 63 3.37 42.93 12.91
N GLU A 64 2.06 43.17 12.74
CA GLU A 64 1.44 44.47 13.01
C GLU A 64 1.71 44.93 14.45
N GLN A 65 1.61 44.02 15.43
CA GLN A 65 1.91 44.33 16.82
C GLN A 65 3.39 44.71 17.03
N PHE A 66 4.31 44.03 16.34
CA PHE A 66 5.73 44.35 16.38
C PHE A 66 6.02 45.74 15.80
N GLU A 67 5.44 46.06 14.64
CA GLU A 67 5.59 47.38 14.00
C GLU A 67 5.03 48.51 14.88
N VAL A 68 3.86 48.30 15.48
CA VAL A 68 3.24 49.28 16.40
C VAL A 68 4.10 49.50 17.64
N ASN A 69 4.67 48.43 18.21
CA ASN A 69 5.61 48.55 19.33
C ASN A 69 6.86 49.34 18.92
N GLN A 70 7.42 49.09 17.74
CA GLN A 70 8.58 49.84 17.23
C GLN A 70 8.27 51.34 17.07
N GLN A 71 7.08 51.67 16.54
CA GLN A 71 6.63 53.08 16.45
C GLN A 71 6.44 53.71 17.82
N ARG A 72 5.87 52.98 18.78
CA ARG A 72 5.66 53.45 20.15
C ARG A 72 6.99 53.71 20.86
N ASP A 73 7.96 52.81 20.71
CA ASP A 73 9.29 52.93 21.31
C ASP A 73 10.06 54.13 20.72
N ALA A 74 9.91 54.38 19.41
CA ALA A 74 10.50 55.56 18.76
C ALA A 74 9.92 56.89 19.28
N LEU A 75 8.65 56.90 19.71
CA LEU A 75 7.95 58.08 20.24
C LEU A 75 8.08 58.24 21.77
N PHE A 76 8.75 57.30 22.44
CA PHE A 76 8.92 57.33 23.91
C PHE A 76 9.80 58.51 24.37
N GLN A 77 10.79 58.89 23.58
CA GLN A 77 11.60 60.10 23.79
C GLN A 77 11.03 61.24 22.93
N SER A 78 9.86 61.74 23.31
CA SER A 78 9.07 62.69 22.52
C SER A 78 9.86 63.96 22.18
N ASP A 79 10.64 64.48 23.12
CA ASP A 79 11.50 65.66 22.95
C ASP A 79 12.58 65.43 21.88
N ALA A 80 13.38 64.36 22.01
CA ALA A 80 14.41 64.00 21.05
C ALA A 80 13.84 63.68 19.65
N PHE A 81 12.63 63.13 19.58
CA PHE A 81 11.94 62.88 18.32
C PHE A 81 11.50 64.19 17.64
N VAL A 82 10.97 65.15 18.40
CA VAL A 82 10.63 66.49 17.91
C VAL A 82 11.88 67.23 17.45
N THR A 83 12.95 67.26 18.25
CA THR A 83 14.20 67.93 17.88
C THR A 83 14.77 67.39 16.57
N LYS A 84 14.71 66.07 16.36
CA LYS A 84 15.14 65.43 15.11
C LYS A 84 14.23 65.75 13.93
N LEU A 85 12.95 66.02 14.16
CA LEU A 85 12.01 66.47 13.13
C LEU A 85 12.25 67.94 12.73
N GLU A 86 12.70 68.74 13.69
CA GLU A 86 13.03 70.15 13.53
C GLU A 86 14.40 70.38 12.87
N GLU A 87 15.28 69.37 12.85
CA GLU A 87 16.55 69.39 12.12
C GLU A 87 16.31 69.76 10.63
N GLY A 88 16.77 70.95 10.23
CA GLY A 88 16.62 71.48 8.87
C GLY A 88 15.50 72.51 8.67
N HIS A 89 14.66 72.78 9.69
CA HIS A 89 13.53 73.73 9.63
C HIS A 89 13.59 74.82 10.72
N SER A 90 14.76 75.05 11.30
CA SER A 90 15.00 75.93 12.47
C SER A 90 14.64 77.41 12.29
N SER A 91 14.26 77.86 11.08
CA SER A 91 13.79 79.23 10.80
C SER A 91 12.26 79.38 10.81
N GLU A 92 11.50 78.29 10.84
CA GLU A 92 10.03 78.28 10.75
C GLU A 92 9.34 77.76 12.02
N VAL A 93 10.12 77.33 13.02
CA VAL A 93 9.61 76.72 14.25
C VAL A 93 9.77 77.70 15.42
N ASN A 94 8.64 78.13 15.99
CA ASN A 94 8.57 78.92 17.23
C ASN A 94 8.18 78.03 18.42
N ASP A 95 8.36 78.51 19.66
CA ASP A 95 8.02 77.76 20.89
C ASP A 95 6.57 77.24 20.92
N GLU A 96 5.61 77.98 20.34
CA GLU A 96 4.21 77.53 20.20
C GLU A 96 4.06 76.31 19.27
N VAL A 97 4.85 76.27 18.19
CA VAL A 97 4.84 75.15 17.22
C VAL A 97 5.49 73.92 17.84
N HIS A 98 6.59 74.10 18.58
CA HIS A 98 7.25 73.04 19.32
C HIS A 98 6.31 72.41 20.36
N ALA A 99 5.60 73.24 21.14
CA ALA A 99 4.61 72.79 22.11
C ALA A 99 3.43 72.03 21.44
N ALA A 100 2.94 72.50 20.29
CA ALA A 100 1.90 71.80 19.53
C ALA A 100 2.38 70.46 18.95
N LEU A 101 3.63 70.36 18.50
CA LEU A 101 4.22 69.11 18.02
C LEU A 101 4.36 68.07 19.14
N LEU A 102 4.75 68.50 20.34
CA LEU A 102 4.78 67.64 21.53
C LEU A 102 3.38 67.11 21.87
N GLU A 103 2.35 67.97 21.85
CA GLU A 103 0.95 67.56 22.09
C GLU A 103 0.47 66.52 21.05
N VAL A 104 0.79 66.72 19.77
CA VAL A 104 0.46 65.77 18.69
C VAL A 104 1.17 64.43 18.88
N ILE A 105 2.43 64.43 19.32
CA ILE A 105 3.19 63.20 19.59
C ILE A 105 2.62 62.46 20.80
N ASP A 106 2.23 63.17 21.85
CA ASP A 106 1.59 62.58 23.02
C ASP A 106 0.24 61.92 22.64
N MET A 107 -0.60 62.62 21.86
CA MET A 107 -1.84 62.03 21.31
C MET A 107 -1.55 60.80 20.43
N ARG A 108 -0.54 60.87 19.57
CA ARG A 108 -0.15 59.73 18.70
C ARG A 108 0.33 58.54 19.53
N ARG A 109 1.10 58.77 20.59
CA ARG A 109 1.56 57.72 21.51
C ARG A 109 0.37 57.06 22.21
N GLU A 110 -0.60 57.84 22.68
CA GLU A 110 -1.80 57.29 23.32
C GLU A 110 -2.63 56.42 22.34
N LEU A 111 -2.84 56.89 21.10
CA LEU A 111 -3.52 56.12 20.07
C LEU A 111 -2.78 54.82 19.74
N LEU A 112 -1.44 54.85 19.66
CA LEU A 112 -0.64 53.64 19.43
C LEU A 112 -0.74 52.66 20.60
N ASP A 113 -0.81 53.14 21.85
CA ASP A 113 -1.00 52.27 23.00
C ASP A 113 -2.39 51.62 23.04
N GLN A 114 -3.44 52.39 22.72
CA GLN A 114 -4.79 51.87 22.55
C GLN A 114 -4.86 50.85 21.40
N PHE A 115 -4.22 51.15 20.27
CA PHE A 115 -4.16 50.24 19.13
C PHE A 115 -3.41 48.95 19.46
N ASN A 116 -2.26 49.03 20.15
CA ASN A 116 -1.51 47.87 20.61
C ASN A 116 -2.32 46.98 21.56
N LYS A 117 -3.08 47.59 22.49
CA LYS A 117 -4.02 46.86 23.37
C LYS A 117 -5.10 46.13 22.55
N GLN A 118 -5.67 46.78 21.54
CA GLN A 118 -6.67 46.15 20.66
C GLN A 118 -6.06 45.02 19.82
N LEU A 119 -4.86 45.21 19.26
CA LEU A 119 -4.13 44.16 18.55
C LEU A 119 -3.84 42.95 19.47
N GLY A 120 -3.40 43.19 20.70
CA GLY A 120 -3.20 42.13 21.70
C GLY A 120 -4.48 41.35 21.99
N ASN A 121 -5.61 42.04 22.14
CA ASN A 121 -6.92 41.38 22.32
C ASN A 121 -7.32 40.57 21.08
N GLN A 122 -7.16 41.11 19.87
CA GLN A 122 -7.44 40.38 18.64
C GLN A 122 -6.56 39.15 18.47
N LEU A 123 -5.26 39.27 18.76
CA LEU A 123 -4.30 38.18 18.73
C LEU A 123 -4.68 37.08 19.72
N MET A 124 -5.03 37.42 20.97
CA MET A 124 -5.51 36.46 21.95
C MET A 124 -6.78 35.74 21.47
N MET A 125 -7.74 36.48 20.90
CA MET A 125 -8.96 35.88 20.35
C MET A 125 -8.69 34.94 19.17
N ALA A 126 -7.74 35.29 18.30
CA ALA A 126 -7.33 34.48 17.16
C ALA A 126 -6.60 33.20 17.59
N ILE A 127 -5.69 33.30 18.57
CA ILE A 127 -5.02 32.13 19.16
C ILE A 127 -6.04 31.20 19.82
N ASN A 128 -6.96 31.73 20.64
CA ASN A 128 -8.01 30.92 21.26
C ASN A 128 -8.92 30.25 20.22
N LEU A 129 -9.26 30.96 19.14
CA LEU A 129 -10.01 30.39 18.04
C LEU A 129 -9.24 29.23 17.40
N GLN A 130 -7.95 29.40 17.09
CA GLN A 130 -7.12 28.34 16.51
C GLN A 130 -7.05 27.10 17.41
N ILE A 131 -6.83 27.29 18.71
CA ILE A 131 -6.78 26.19 19.69
C ILE A 131 -8.12 25.45 19.71
N ASN A 132 -9.24 26.19 19.81
CA ASN A 132 -10.58 25.58 19.83
C ASN A 132 -10.88 24.84 18.51
N GLN A 133 -10.45 25.36 17.36
CA GLN A 133 -10.59 24.68 16.07
C GLN A 133 -9.75 23.39 16.01
N GLN A 134 -8.50 23.41 16.49
CA GLN A 134 -7.64 22.23 16.54
C GLN A 134 -8.21 21.15 17.46
N GLN A 135 -8.70 21.53 18.64
CA GLN A 135 -9.38 20.60 19.56
C GLN A 135 -10.68 20.07 18.97
N LEU A 136 -11.49 20.91 18.33
CA LEU A 136 -12.71 20.46 17.67
C LEU A 136 -12.40 19.46 16.56
N MET A 137 -11.36 19.70 15.77
CA MET A 137 -10.91 18.77 14.72
C MET A 137 -10.45 17.45 15.29
N SER A 138 -9.68 17.45 16.39
CA SER A 138 -9.20 16.21 17.00
C SER A 138 -10.34 15.41 17.64
N VAL A 139 -11.25 16.06 18.36
CA VAL A 139 -12.43 15.42 18.97
C VAL A 139 -13.38 14.91 17.89
N SER A 140 -13.67 15.72 16.86
CA SER A 140 -14.53 15.30 15.73
C SER A 140 -13.93 14.12 14.96
N SER A 141 -12.62 14.12 14.74
CA SER A 141 -11.94 13.00 14.07
C SER A 141 -11.97 11.73 14.91
N SER A 142 -11.68 11.84 16.22
CA SER A 142 -11.78 10.73 17.18
C SER A 142 -13.21 10.17 17.25
N LEU A 143 -14.22 11.04 17.37
CA LEU A 143 -15.62 10.67 17.33
C LEU A 143 -16.00 9.94 16.05
N LYS A 144 -15.60 10.49 14.90
CA LYS A 144 -15.86 9.86 13.59
C LYS A 144 -15.22 8.47 13.52
N GLU A 145 -14.03 8.30 14.05
CA GLU A 145 -13.35 7.01 14.10
C GLU A 145 -14.09 6.01 14.99
N ILE A 146 -14.44 6.39 16.23
CA ILE A 146 -15.22 5.57 17.16
C ILE A 146 -16.57 5.19 16.54
N LEU A 147 -17.29 6.15 15.98
CA LEU A 147 -18.59 5.93 15.33
C LEU A 147 -18.44 4.95 14.17
N THR A 148 -17.45 5.15 13.29
CA THR A 148 -17.23 4.29 12.11
C THR A 148 -16.88 2.85 12.53
N GLN A 149 -16.04 2.70 13.56
CA GLN A 149 -15.72 1.39 14.14
C GLN A 149 -16.99 0.70 14.65
N GLN A 150 -17.79 1.37 15.48
CA GLN A 150 -18.97 0.75 16.12
C GLN A 150 -20.08 0.43 15.11
N ILE A 151 -20.37 1.36 14.20
CA ILE A 151 -21.42 1.22 13.19
C ILE A 151 -21.22 -0.03 12.33
N PHE A 152 -19.97 -0.41 12.06
CA PHE A 152 -19.67 -1.58 11.26
C PHE A 152 -19.91 -2.92 11.98
N TRP A 153 -19.94 -2.96 13.31
CA TRP A 153 -20.10 -4.21 14.06
C TRP A 153 -21.48 -4.36 14.72
N VAL A 154 -22.37 -3.39 14.55
CA VAL A 154 -23.74 -3.42 15.06
C VAL A 154 -24.72 -3.76 13.95
N ASN A 155 -25.77 -4.51 14.28
CA ASN A 155 -26.87 -4.78 13.36
C ASN A 155 -27.52 -3.46 12.94
N SER A 156 -27.53 -3.17 11.65
CA SER A 156 -28.13 -1.95 11.11
C SER A 156 -29.64 -2.12 10.90
N ASN A 157 -30.08 -3.36 10.65
CA ASN A 157 -31.45 -3.70 10.31
C ASN A 157 -31.91 -4.95 11.07
N LYS A 158 -33.23 -5.18 11.09
CA LYS A 158 -33.78 -6.45 11.60
C LYS A 158 -33.27 -7.64 10.77
N PRO A 159 -32.90 -8.76 11.41
CA PRO A 159 -32.58 -10.01 10.72
C PRO A 159 -33.75 -10.46 9.84
N MET A 160 -33.46 -11.16 8.74
CA MET A 160 -34.47 -11.70 7.82
C MET A 160 -35.07 -13.00 8.35
N ASP A 161 -35.64 -12.96 9.55
CA ASP A 161 -36.32 -14.09 10.18
C ASP A 161 -37.81 -14.18 9.76
N TRP A 162 -38.53 -15.13 10.34
CA TRP A 162 -39.96 -15.31 10.04
C TRP A 162 -40.80 -14.09 10.44
N GLU A 163 -40.41 -13.35 11.47
CA GLU A 163 -41.11 -12.11 11.87
C GLU A 163 -40.89 -11.00 10.86
N TRP A 164 -39.68 -10.85 10.33
CA TRP A 164 -39.37 -9.93 9.25
C TRP A 164 -40.20 -10.22 8.00
N ILE A 165 -40.34 -11.49 7.60
CA ILE A 165 -41.17 -11.88 6.45
C ILE A 165 -42.63 -11.49 6.65
N LYS A 166 -43.16 -11.63 7.87
CA LYS A 166 -44.53 -11.19 8.19
C LYS A 166 -44.68 -9.67 8.17
N ALA A 167 -43.69 -8.93 8.67
CA ALA A 167 -43.70 -7.47 8.72
C ALA A 167 -43.36 -6.81 7.37
N PHE A 168 -42.75 -7.56 6.43
CA PHE A 168 -42.27 -7.06 5.15
C PHE A 168 -43.32 -6.30 4.32
N PRO A 169 -44.56 -6.80 4.11
CA PRO A 169 -45.53 -6.11 3.27
C PRO A 169 -45.96 -4.75 3.84
N GLU A 170 -46.03 -4.64 5.16
CA GLU A 170 -46.38 -3.39 5.84
C GLU A 170 -45.21 -2.41 5.81
N ALA A 171 -44.00 -2.88 6.12
CA ALA A 171 -42.78 -2.06 6.05
C ALA A 171 -42.51 -1.54 4.63
N LEU A 172 -42.71 -2.38 3.61
CA LEU A 172 -42.59 -2.00 2.21
C LEU A 172 -43.57 -0.88 1.82
N LYS A 173 -44.85 -1.00 2.23
CA LYS A 173 -45.85 0.06 2.01
C LYS A 173 -45.44 1.36 2.70
N GLY A 174 -44.93 1.28 3.92
CA GLY A 174 -44.39 2.43 4.66
C GLY A 174 -43.24 3.12 3.91
N GLN A 175 -42.28 2.33 3.43
CA GLN A 175 -41.13 2.82 2.68
C GLN A 175 -41.53 3.52 1.37
N PHE A 176 -42.42 2.93 0.58
CA PHE A 176 -42.93 3.57 -0.65
C PHE A 176 -43.66 4.88 -0.37
N LYS A 177 -44.41 4.97 0.74
CA LYS A 177 -45.10 6.21 1.13
C LYS A 177 -44.12 7.31 1.57
N ALA A 178 -43.00 6.93 2.17
CA ALA A 178 -41.93 7.83 2.60
C ALA A 178 -41.05 8.30 1.43
N MET A 179 -40.95 7.51 0.35
CA MET A 179 -40.18 7.84 -0.86
C MET A 179 -40.89 8.89 -1.73
N LYS A 180 -41.06 10.11 -1.22
CA LYS A 180 -41.53 11.26 -2.01
C LYS A 180 -40.35 12.05 -2.52
N ILE A 181 -40.00 11.86 -3.79
CA ILE A 181 -39.00 12.69 -4.47
C ILE A 181 -39.65 14.05 -4.73
N THR A 182 -39.37 15.03 -3.88
CA THR A 182 -39.80 16.41 -4.09
C THR A 182 -38.89 17.07 -5.13
N VAL A 183 -39.38 17.17 -6.35
CA VAL A 183 -38.69 17.84 -7.45
C VAL A 183 -39.15 19.31 -7.48
N ASN A 184 -38.24 20.23 -7.21
CA ASN A 184 -38.55 21.66 -7.27
C ASN A 184 -38.32 22.20 -8.70
N TRP A 185 -39.35 22.11 -9.54
CA TRP A 185 -39.29 22.53 -10.95
C TRP A 185 -39.00 24.01 -11.19
N GLU A 186 -39.36 24.89 -10.25
CA GLU A 186 -39.06 26.32 -10.36
C GLU A 186 -37.56 26.60 -10.33
N LYS A 187 -36.79 25.87 -9.52
CA LYS A 187 -35.32 25.99 -9.43
C LYS A 187 -34.58 25.18 -10.48
N ALA A 188 -35.21 24.13 -11.03
CA ALA A 188 -34.56 23.23 -11.98
C ALA A 188 -34.38 23.87 -13.37
N TRP A 189 -35.37 24.60 -13.88
CA TRP A 189 -35.33 25.14 -15.26
C TRP A 189 -34.16 26.10 -15.53
N PRO A 190 -33.86 27.08 -14.65
CA PRO A 190 -32.69 27.95 -14.83
C PRO A 190 -31.37 27.19 -14.68
N ALA A 191 -31.34 26.19 -13.79
CA ALA A 191 -30.16 25.38 -13.54
C ALA A 191 -29.81 24.47 -14.74
N VAL A 192 -30.79 24.00 -15.52
CA VAL A 192 -30.59 23.10 -16.67
C VAL A 192 -29.71 23.72 -17.76
N PHE A 193 -29.78 25.04 -17.98
CA PHE A 193 -28.92 25.68 -18.98
C PHE A 193 -27.45 25.72 -18.54
N VAL A 194 -27.21 26.12 -17.28
CA VAL A 194 -25.86 26.11 -16.66
C VAL A 194 -25.31 24.68 -16.58
N ALA A 195 -26.17 23.73 -16.23
CA ALA A 195 -25.90 22.30 -16.19
C ALA A 195 -25.44 21.77 -17.56
N PHE A 196 -26.18 22.12 -18.62
CA PHE A 196 -25.86 21.73 -19.98
C PHE A 196 -24.52 22.31 -20.43
N LEU A 197 -24.28 23.59 -20.17
CA LEU A 197 -22.99 24.24 -20.48
C LEU A 197 -21.82 23.57 -19.75
N ALA A 198 -22.00 23.18 -18.49
CA ALA A 198 -20.97 22.50 -17.72
C ALA A 198 -20.69 21.06 -18.22
N GLY A 199 -21.71 20.36 -18.73
CA GLY A 199 -21.57 19.03 -19.34
C GLY A 199 -21.11 19.05 -20.81
N LEU A 200 -21.24 20.17 -21.50
CA LEU A 200 -20.98 20.32 -22.94
C LEU A 200 -19.55 19.93 -23.35
N PRO A 201 -18.47 20.32 -22.65
CA PRO A 201 -17.11 19.89 -22.98
C PRO A 201 -16.96 18.35 -22.99
N LEU A 202 -17.58 17.65 -22.02
CA LEU A 202 -17.54 16.19 -21.95
C LEU A 202 -18.28 15.55 -23.13
N LEU A 203 -19.43 16.11 -23.51
CA LEU A 203 -20.22 15.64 -24.65
C LEU A 203 -19.50 15.89 -25.99
N LEU A 204 -18.83 17.04 -26.15
CA LEU A 204 -18.04 17.34 -27.34
C LEU A 204 -16.86 16.38 -27.49
N ILE A 205 -16.13 16.09 -26.41
CA ILE A 205 -15.05 15.10 -26.43
C ILE A 205 -15.59 13.71 -26.77
N ALA A 206 -16.72 13.30 -26.19
CA ALA A 206 -17.38 12.04 -26.51
C ALA A 206 -17.79 11.96 -27.99
N GLY A 207 -18.33 13.06 -28.54
CA GLY A 207 -18.69 13.21 -29.95
C GLY A 207 -17.48 13.13 -30.88
N LEU A 208 -16.38 13.82 -30.54
CA LEU A 208 -15.13 13.80 -31.30
C LEU A 208 -14.54 12.38 -31.37
N ILE A 209 -14.50 11.67 -30.24
CA ILE A 209 -14.04 10.28 -30.20
C ILE A 209 -14.97 9.41 -31.04
N ARG A 210 -16.29 9.59 -30.93
CA ARG A 210 -17.29 8.83 -31.71
C ARG A 210 -17.12 9.05 -33.22
N TRP A 211 -16.84 10.29 -33.63
CA TRP A 211 -16.56 10.63 -35.03
C TRP A 211 -15.28 9.97 -35.55
N ARG A 212 -14.22 9.88 -34.72
CA ARG A 212 -12.94 9.24 -35.05
C ARG A 212 -12.91 7.72 -34.81
N LEU A 213 -14.03 7.07 -34.49
CA LEU A 213 -14.08 5.64 -34.18
C LEU A 213 -13.56 4.74 -35.31
N GLN A 214 -13.89 5.07 -36.56
CA GLN A 214 -13.45 4.25 -37.70
C GLN A 214 -11.93 4.31 -37.85
N TRP A 215 -11.37 5.52 -37.80
CA TRP A 215 -9.92 5.72 -37.82
C TRP A 215 -9.20 4.97 -36.68
N LEU A 216 -9.77 5.00 -35.46
CA LEU A 216 -9.22 4.26 -34.31
C LEU A 216 -9.19 2.74 -34.56
N LYS A 217 -10.27 2.19 -35.14
CA LYS A 217 -10.35 0.76 -35.49
C LYS A 217 -9.35 0.39 -36.58
N ASP A 218 -9.24 1.21 -37.62
CA ASP A 218 -8.32 0.97 -38.74
C ASP A 218 -6.85 1.02 -38.26
N TYR A 219 -6.53 1.96 -37.37
CA TYR A 219 -5.20 2.05 -36.76
C TYR A 219 -4.91 0.86 -35.84
N GLN A 220 -5.88 0.40 -35.06
CA GLN A 220 -5.75 -0.82 -34.24
C GLN A 220 -5.54 -2.07 -35.12
N ALA A 221 -6.25 -2.18 -36.25
CA ALA A 221 -6.06 -3.27 -37.21
C ALA A 221 -4.66 -3.24 -37.85
N LYS A 222 -4.12 -2.05 -38.14
CA LYS A 222 -2.75 -1.89 -38.60
C LYS A 222 -1.73 -2.38 -37.57
N LEU A 223 -1.91 -2.02 -36.28
CA LEU A 223 -1.06 -2.55 -35.20
C LEU A 223 -1.15 -4.07 -35.12
N ALA A 224 -2.36 -4.63 -35.21
CA ALA A 224 -2.60 -6.07 -35.19
C ALA A 224 -1.91 -6.79 -36.35
N SER A 225 -1.90 -6.23 -37.57
CA SER A 225 -1.21 -6.85 -38.72
C SER A 225 0.32 -6.91 -38.58
N GLN A 226 0.90 -6.05 -37.74
CA GLN A 226 2.34 -6.00 -37.48
C GLN A 226 2.76 -6.96 -36.36
N VAL A 227 1.79 -7.52 -35.62
CA VAL A 227 2.04 -8.48 -34.55
C VAL A 227 2.63 -9.77 -35.12
N GLY A 228 3.70 -10.25 -34.50
CA GLY A 228 4.37 -11.48 -34.92
C GLY A 228 5.36 -11.30 -36.08
N GLN A 229 5.38 -10.13 -36.74
CA GLN A 229 6.38 -9.80 -37.75
C GLN A 229 7.70 -9.39 -37.08
N LEU A 230 8.78 -10.16 -37.29
CA LEU A 230 10.07 -9.95 -36.62
C LEU A 230 10.64 -8.52 -36.74
N ARG A 231 10.45 -7.86 -37.89
CA ARG A 231 10.97 -6.51 -38.13
C ARG A 231 10.10 -5.40 -37.54
N ASN A 232 8.78 -5.58 -37.57
CA ASN A 232 7.82 -4.50 -37.33
C ASN A 232 7.18 -4.56 -35.94
N ASP A 233 7.18 -5.71 -35.26
CA ASP A 233 6.54 -5.87 -33.95
C ASP A 233 7.38 -5.20 -32.84
N THR A 234 6.79 -4.29 -32.06
CA THR A 234 7.44 -3.55 -30.97
C THR A 234 6.69 -3.74 -29.65
N GLN A 235 7.39 -3.59 -28.52
CA GLN A 235 6.79 -3.71 -27.18
C GLN A 235 5.62 -2.72 -26.96
N LEU A 236 5.63 -1.56 -27.62
CA LEU A 236 4.62 -0.51 -27.48
C LEU A 236 3.33 -0.77 -28.28
N HIS A 237 3.31 -1.74 -29.20
CA HIS A 237 2.11 -2.01 -30.00
C HIS A 237 0.94 -2.53 -29.16
N THR A 238 1.20 -3.36 -28.12
CA THR A 238 0.14 -3.84 -27.22
C THR A 238 -0.40 -2.74 -26.32
N PRO A 239 0.43 -1.96 -25.59
CA PRO A 239 -0.06 -0.82 -24.81
C PRO A 239 -0.83 0.20 -25.66
N LYS A 240 -0.37 0.50 -26.89
CA LYS A 240 -1.08 1.40 -27.80
C LYS A 240 -2.45 0.84 -28.20
N ALA A 241 -2.54 -0.45 -28.50
CA ALA A 241 -3.84 -1.08 -28.83
C ALA A 241 -4.81 -1.05 -27.65
N ILE A 242 -4.32 -1.29 -26.42
CA ILE A 242 -5.14 -1.17 -25.20
C ILE A 242 -5.55 0.28 -24.94
N LEU A 243 -4.67 1.25 -25.18
CA LEU A 243 -4.98 2.68 -25.06
C LEU A 243 -6.09 3.07 -26.05
N ILE A 244 -6.08 2.52 -27.27
CA ILE A 244 -7.17 2.73 -28.24
C ILE A 244 -8.48 2.11 -27.72
N ASP A 245 -8.45 0.91 -27.15
CA ASP A 245 -9.64 0.30 -26.54
C ASP A 245 -10.18 1.12 -25.37
N LEU A 246 -9.28 1.73 -24.57
CA LEU A 246 -9.63 2.66 -23.50
C LEU A 246 -10.31 3.91 -24.07
N ILE A 247 -9.72 4.55 -25.08
CA ILE A 247 -10.29 5.73 -25.75
C ILE A 247 -11.67 5.39 -26.35
N ARG A 248 -11.82 4.21 -26.96
CA ARG A 248 -13.10 3.72 -27.52
C ARG A 248 -14.17 3.46 -26.45
N ALA A 249 -13.79 3.27 -25.19
CA ALA A 249 -14.71 3.10 -24.06
C ALA A 249 -15.13 4.43 -23.42
N LEU A 250 -14.30 5.47 -23.50
CA LEU A 250 -14.53 6.79 -22.90
C LEU A 250 -15.86 7.49 -23.27
N PRO A 251 -16.41 7.40 -24.50
CA PRO A 251 -17.62 8.17 -24.85
C PRO A 251 -18.80 7.92 -23.91
N VAL A 252 -18.98 6.67 -23.45
CA VAL A 252 -20.06 6.33 -22.52
C VAL A 252 -19.74 6.83 -21.11
N VAL A 253 -18.48 6.74 -20.69
CA VAL A 253 -18.00 7.27 -19.39
C VAL A 253 -18.26 8.77 -19.31
N LEU A 254 -17.89 9.51 -20.36
CA LEU A 254 -18.09 10.96 -20.46
C LEU A 254 -19.56 11.33 -20.47
N LEU A 255 -20.41 10.53 -21.14
CA LEU A 255 -21.86 10.73 -21.14
C LEU A 255 -22.46 10.53 -19.74
N ILE A 256 -22.06 9.47 -19.03
CA ILE A 256 -22.50 9.21 -17.64
C ILE A 256 -22.08 10.37 -16.72
N LEU A 257 -20.83 10.84 -16.85
CA LEU A 257 -20.34 11.98 -16.07
C LEU A 257 -21.06 13.27 -16.41
N ALA A 258 -21.33 13.54 -17.69
CA ALA A 258 -22.10 14.70 -18.13
C ALA A 258 -23.52 14.69 -17.54
N ILE A 259 -24.22 13.55 -17.61
CA ILE A 259 -25.55 13.40 -16.98
C ILE A 259 -25.45 13.59 -15.46
N GLY A 260 -24.45 13.01 -14.80
CA GLY A 260 -24.24 13.18 -13.37
C GLY A 260 -24.02 14.64 -12.95
N LEU A 261 -23.24 15.39 -13.74
CA LEU A 261 -22.96 16.80 -13.50
C LEU A 261 -24.23 17.64 -13.71
N ILE A 262 -25.04 17.29 -14.72
CA ILE A 262 -26.35 17.92 -14.94
C ILE A 262 -27.27 17.69 -13.73
N LEU A 263 -27.35 16.46 -13.23
CA LEU A 263 -28.18 16.14 -12.06
C LEU A 263 -27.69 16.81 -10.77
N LEU A 264 -26.37 17.03 -10.63
CA LEU A 264 -25.79 17.75 -9.50
C LEU A 264 -26.26 19.21 -9.47
N THR A 265 -26.18 19.88 -10.61
CA THR A 265 -26.49 21.30 -10.77
C THR A 265 -27.98 21.60 -10.67
N MET A 266 -28.86 20.62 -10.90
CA MET A 266 -30.31 20.75 -10.68
C MET A 266 -30.73 20.88 -9.21
N GLN A 267 -29.81 20.78 -8.24
CA GLN A 267 -30.06 20.98 -6.81
C GLN A 267 -31.24 20.16 -6.23
N LEU A 268 -31.44 18.95 -6.74
CA LEU A 268 -32.38 17.99 -6.15
C LEU A 268 -31.92 17.58 -4.75
N ASN A 269 -32.83 17.14 -3.88
CA ASN A 269 -32.50 16.61 -2.54
C ASN A 269 -31.51 15.42 -2.60
N ILE A 270 -31.48 14.71 -3.74
CA ILE A 270 -30.61 13.56 -4.00
C ILE A 270 -29.49 13.86 -5.00
N SER A 271 -29.25 15.13 -5.34
CA SER A 271 -28.27 15.53 -6.37
C SER A 271 -26.85 15.03 -6.06
N GLY A 272 -26.43 15.13 -4.80
CA GLY A 272 -25.14 14.62 -4.32
C GLY A 272 -25.00 13.09 -4.46
N LEU A 273 -26.07 12.35 -4.13
CA LEU A 273 -26.15 10.90 -4.31
C LEU A 273 -26.04 10.51 -5.80
N LEU A 274 -26.79 11.19 -6.67
CA LEU A 274 -26.78 10.94 -8.11
C LEU A 274 -25.41 11.21 -8.73
N TRP A 275 -24.73 12.29 -8.31
CA TRP A 275 -23.38 12.59 -8.77
C TRP A 275 -22.36 11.52 -8.35
N ALA A 276 -22.38 11.11 -7.08
CA ALA A 276 -21.49 10.08 -6.59
C ALA A 276 -21.74 8.73 -7.28
N TYR A 277 -23.00 8.38 -7.51
CA TYR A 277 -23.38 7.20 -8.28
C TYR A 277 -22.87 7.29 -9.72
N SER A 278 -23.04 8.44 -10.40
CA SER A 278 -22.50 8.63 -11.75
C SER A 278 -20.97 8.46 -11.81
N LYS A 279 -20.22 8.91 -10.79
CA LYS A 279 -18.76 8.66 -10.72
C LYS A 279 -18.42 7.17 -10.58
N LYS A 280 -19.10 6.45 -9.68
CA LYS A 280 -18.88 5.00 -9.48
C LYS A 280 -19.33 4.20 -10.72
N LEU A 281 -20.42 4.60 -11.37
CA LEU A 281 -20.91 4.02 -12.62
C LEU A 281 -19.98 4.31 -13.81
N ALA A 282 -19.40 5.50 -13.87
CA ALA A 282 -18.39 5.87 -14.87
C ALA A 282 -17.13 5.01 -14.72
N MET A 283 -16.63 4.84 -13.49
CA MET A 283 -15.50 3.95 -13.19
C MET A 283 -15.82 2.48 -13.52
N PHE A 284 -17.00 2.00 -13.13
CA PHE A 284 -17.51 0.68 -13.49
C PHE A 284 -17.47 0.47 -15.01
N TRP A 285 -18.01 1.42 -15.78
CA TRP A 285 -18.04 1.31 -17.23
C TRP A 285 -16.65 1.43 -17.87
N LEU A 286 -15.75 2.23 -17.30
CA LEU A 286 -14.37 2.33 -17.77
C LEU A 286 -13.68 0.96 -17.73
N VAL A 287 -13.79 0.25 -16.60
CA VAL A 287 -13.13 -1.04 -16.39
C VAL A 287 -13.79 -2.14 -17.21
N PHE A 288 -15.11 -2.33 -17.06
CA PHE A 288 -15.83 -3.38 -17.78
C PHE A 288 -15.89 -3.10 -19.29
N GLY A 289 -16.06 -1.85 -19.68
CA GLY A 289 -16.04 -1.41 -21.07
C GLY A 289 -14.70 -1.68 -21.73
N LEU A 290 -13.59 -1.37 -21.06
CA LEU A 290 -12.23 -1.70 -21.55
C LEU A 290 -12.07 -3.21 -21.75
N CYS A 291 -12.39 -4.02 -20.74
CA CYS A 291 -12.28 -5.48 -20.86
C CYS A 291 -13.19 -6.05 -21.95
N TRP A 292 -14.40 -5.49 -22.12
CA TRP A 292 -15.33 -5.89 -23.17
C TRP A 292 -14.80 -5.55 -24.58
N LYS A 293 -14.06 -4.44 -24.75
CA LYS A 293 -13.37 -4.08 -26.00
C LYS A 293 -12.14 -4.95 -26.27
N VAL A 294 -11.34 -5.23 -25.25
CA VAL A 294 -10.17 -6.12 -25.35
C VAL A 294 -10.57 -7.53 -25.82
N LEU A 295 -11.73 -8.02 -25.36
CA LEU A 295 -12.31 -9.32 -25.73
C LEU A 295 -13.15 -9.30 -27.03
N GLU A 296 -13.13 -8.21 -27.79
CA GLU A 296 -13.83 -8.12 -29.08
C GLU A 296 -13.28 -9.14 -30.10
N LYS A 297 -14.09 -9.48 -31.12
CA LYS A 297 -13.64 -10.33 -32.23
C LYS A 297 -12.47 -9.62 -32.91
N ASN A 298 -11.35 -10.33 -33.10
CA ASN A 298 -10.09 -9.75 -33.62
C ASN A 298 -9.57 -8.57 -32.77
N GLY A 299 -9.94 -8.51 -31.48
CA GLY A 299 -9.43 -7.54 -30.53
C GLY A 299 -8.04 -7.91 -30.02
N VAL A 300 -7.57 -7.17 -29.02
CA VAL A 300 -6.26 -7.39 -28.37
C VAL A 300 -6.18 -8.82 -27.79
N ALA A 301 -7.22 -9.36 -27.19
CA ALA A 301 -7.15 -10.71 -26.63
C ALA A 301 -6.79 -11.79 -27.67
N VAL A 302 -7.34 -11.71 -28.88
CA VAL A 302 -7.09 -12.69 -29.94
C VAL A 302 -5.78 -12.40 -30.67
N ASN A 303 -5.62 -11.18 -31.18
CA ASN A 303 -4.50 -10.85 -32.06
C ASN A 303 -3.19 -10.60 -31.31
N HIS A 304 -3.28 -10.04 -30.11
CA HIS A 304 -2.13 -9.65 -29.30
C HIS A 304 -1.77 -10.77 -28.31
N PHE A 305 -2.73 -11.27 -27.52
CA PHE A 305 -2.46 -12.29 -26.51
C PHE A 305 -2.60 -13.74 -27.00
N ASN A 306 -2.95 -13.95 -28.27
CA ASN A 306 -3.11 -15.27 -28.88
C ASN A 306 -4.15 -16.15 -28.13
N MET A 307 -5.18 -15.54 -27.54
CA MET A 307 -6.25 -16.27 -26.87
C MET A 307 -7.22 -16.88 -27.90
N PRO A 308 -7.65 -18.15 -27.71
CA PRO A 308 -8.61 -18.79 -28.60
C PRO A 308 -9.90 -17.98 -28.75
N ALA A 309 -10.39 -17.80 -29.98
CA ALA A 309 -11.59 -17.00 -30.25
C ALA A 309 -12.86 -17.53 -29.58
N GLN A 310 -12.95 -18.85 -29.35
CA GLN A 310 -14.06 -19.47 -28.60
C GLN A 310 -14.03 -19.05 -27.13
N LEU A 311 -12.84 -19.02 -26.52
CA LEU A 311 -12.63 -18.63 -25.14
C LEU A 311 -13.00 -17.14 -24.97
N THR A 312 -12.48 -16.25 -25.81
CA THR A 312 -12.77 -14.80 -25.71
C THR A 312 -14.25 -14.49 -25.86
N SER A 313 -14.97 -15.18 -26.76
CA SER A 313 -16.42 -15.07 -26.91
C SER A 313 -17.18 -15.52 -25.65
N HIS A 314 -16.75 -16.62 -25.02
CA HIS A 314 -17.34 -17.09 -23.76
C HIS A 314 -17.16 -16.05 -22.64
N TRP A 315 -15.91 -15.61 -22.39
CA TRP A 315 -15.60 -14.61 -21.36
C TRP A 315 -16.29 -13.28 -21.59
N ARG A 316 -16.43 -12.85 -22.85
CA ARG A 316 -17.14 -11.63 -23.22
C ARG A 316 -18.62 -11.68 -22.81
N ARG A 317 -19.29 -12.82 -22.96
CA ARG A 317 -20.69 -13.01 -22.53
C ARG A 317 -20.80 -13.03 -21.00
N GLN A 318 -19.88 -13.72 -20.32
CA GLN A 318 -19.89 -13.81 -18.87
C GLN A 318 -19.64 -12.45 -18.20
N ILE A 319 -18.69 -11.67 -18.72
CA ILE A 319 -18.42 -10.31 -18.23
C ILE A 319 -19.69 -9.44 -18.27
N VAL A 320 -20.49 -9.51 -19.34
CA VAL A 320 -21.73 -8.73 -19.44
C VAL A 320 -22.78 -9.20 -18.42
N ARG A 321 -22.93 -10.51 -18.23
CA ARG A 321 -23.90 -11.05 -17.25
C ARG A 321 -23.53 -10.66 -15.82
N VAL A 322 -22.25 -10.84 -15.46
CA VAL A 322 -21.74 -10.49 -14.13
C VAL A 322 -21.79 -8.98 -13.92
N SER A 323 -21.38 -8.17 -14.90
CA SER A 323 -21.39 -6.71 -14.77
C SER A 323 -22.80 -6.17 -14.57
N LEU A 324 -23.81 -6.67 -15.31
CA LEU A 324 -25.21 -6.30 -15.09
C LEU A 324 -25.69 -6.67 -13.68
N ALA A 325 -25.28 -7.83 -13.15
CA ALA A 325 -25.60 -8.23 -11.78
C ALA A 325 -24.92 -7.34 -10.72
N LEU A 326 -23.80 -6.68 -11.02
CA LEU A 326 -23.12 -5.78 -10.08
C LEU A 326 -23.75 -4.38 -9.99
N LEU A 327 -24.59 -3.97 -10.94
CA LEU A 327 -25.16 -2.61 -10.98
C LEU A 327 -26.03 -2.29 -9.74
N PRO A 328 -26.98 -3.15 -9.31
CA PRO A 328 -27.74 -2.90 -8.08
C PRO A 328 -26.82 -2.81 -6.85
N LEU A 329 -25.87 -3.74 -6.73
CA LEU A 329 -24.90 -3.73 -5.63
C LEU A 329 -24.08 -2.43 -5.59
N ASN A 330 -23.67 -1.92 -6.75
CA ASN A 330 -22.96 -0.64 -6.86
C ASN A 330 -23.84 0.53 -6.41
N PHE A 331 -25.11 0.56 -6.82
CA PHE A 331 -26.06 1.61 -6.44
C PHE A 331 -26.29 1.67 -4.93
N TRP A 332 -26.63 0.55 -4.29
CA TRP A 332 -26.83 0.52 -2.83
C TRP A 332 -25.53 0.75 -2.05
N SER A 333 -24.37 0.34 -2.59
CA SER A 333 -23.08 0.66 -1.99
C SER A 333 -22.86 2.18 -1.89
N VAL A 334 -23.25 2.96 -2.91
CA VAL A 334 -23.19 4.44 -2.87
C VAL A 334 -24.15 5.03 -1.83
N ILE A 335 -25.35 4.46 -1.70
CA ILE A 335 -26.30 4.88 -0.65
C ILE A 335 -25.68 4.67 0.74
N SER A 336 -24.97 3.55 0.95
CA SER A 336 -24.27 3.29 2.21
C SER A 336 -23.13 4.25 2.54
N GLU A 337 -22.50 4.81 1.51
CA GLU A 337 -21.41 5.77 1.67
C GLU A 337 -21.92 7.16 2.07
N LEU A 338 -23.04 7.60 1.49
CA LEU A 338 -23.50 8.99 1.58
C LEU A 338 -24.76 9.21 2.44
N SER A 339 -25.60 8.21 2.62
CA SER A 339 -26.87 8.34 3.35
C SER A 339 -27.20 7.08 4.16
N PRO A 340 -26.35 6.73 5.14
CA PRO A 340 -26.50 5.46 5.85
C PRO A 340 -27.76 5.39 6.74
N LEU A 341 -28.30 6.53 7.21
CA LEU A 341 -29.56 6.59 7.96
C LEU A 341 -30.75 6.05 7.15
N ASN A 342 -30.76 6.28 5.83
CA ASN A 342 -31.83 5.78 4.97
C ASN A 342 -31.80 4.25 4.85
N LEU A 343 -30.66 3.60 5.14
CA LEU A 343 -30.53 2.14 5.05
C LEU A 343 -31.18 1.42 6.23
N MET A 344 -31.34 2.06 7.38
CA MET A 344 -31.82 1.40 8.61
C MET A 344 -33.27 0.91 8.48
N ASP A 345 -34.07 1.65 7.71
CA ASP A 345 -35.47 1.33 7.41
C ASP A 345 -35.63 0.77 5.97
N ASP A 346 -34.54 0.49 5.25
CA ASP A 346 -34.55 0.04 3.84
C ASP A 346 -34.77 -1.48 3.71
N VAL A 347 -36.02 -1.88 3.86
CA VAL A 347 -36.44 -3.29 3.74
C VAL A 347 -36.37 -3.76 2.28
N LEU A 348 -36.67 -2.89 1.31
CA LEU A 348 -36.55 -3.19 -0.12
C LEU A 348 -35.09 -3.47 -0.50
N GLY A 349 -34.15 -2.66 -0.03
CA GLY A 349 -32.72 -2.83 -0.24
C GLY A 349 -32.20 -4.16 0.30
N GLN A 350 -32.59 -4.56 1.52
CA GLN A 350 -32.21 -5.87 2.08
C GLN A 350 -32.61 -7.02 1.15
N LEU A 351 -33.86 -7.01 0.66
CA LEU A 351 -34.36 -8.05 -0.24
C LEU A 351 -33.64 -8.04 -1.60
N VAL A 352 -33.53 -6.86 -2.22
CA VAL A 352 -32.88 -6.71 -3.53
C VAL A 352 -31.43 -7.17 -3.47
N ILE A 353 -30.69 -6.77 -2.44
CA ILE A 353 -29.28 -7.11 -2.30
C ILE A 353 -29.08 -8.59 -1.96
N PHE A 354 -29.94 -9.17 -1.12
CA PHE A 354 -29.91 -10.61 -0.84
C PHE A 354 -30.04 -11.44 -2.12
N PHE A 355 -31.08 -11.18 -2.93
CA PHE A 355 -31.27 -11.90 -4.20
C PHE A 355 -30.22 -11.53 -5.26
N ASN A 356 -29.72 -10.29 -5.24
CA ASN A 356 -28.64 -9.87 -6.13
C ASN A 356 -27.32 -10.60 -5.83
N LEU A 357 -26.97 -10.77 -4.56
CA LEU A 357 -25.81 -11.55 -4.13
C LEU A 357 -25.97 -13.04 -4.47
N LEU A 358 -27.17 -13.60 -4.31
CA LEU A 358 -27.48 -14.96 -4.77
C LEU A 358 -27.28 -15.11 -6.28
N LEU A 359 -27.78 -14.16 -7.08
CA LEU A 359 -27.58 -14.14 -8.53
C LEU A 359 -26.09 -14.08 -8.90
N ILE A 360 -25.31 -13.20 -8.24
CA ILE A 360 -23.87 -13.09 -8.45
C ILE A 360 -23.18 -14.43 -8.12
N ALA A 361 -23.51 -15.05 -6.98
CA ALA A 361 -22.94 -16.34 -6.59
C ALA A 361 -23.22 -17.44 -7.64
N VAL A 362 -24.45 -17.49 -8.17
CA VAL A 362 -24.83 -18.44 -9.23
C VAL A 362 -24.09 -18.16 -10.55
N LEU A 363 -23.90 -16.89 -10.92
CA LEU A 363 -23.21 -16.51 -12.16
C LEU A 363 -21.69 -16.77 -12.10
N VAL A 364 -21.08 -16.65 -10.93
CA VAL A 364 -19.64 -16.89 -10.72
C VAL A 364 -19.32 -18.38 -10.57
N TRP A 365 -20.28 -19.18 -10.09
CA TRP A 365 -20.09 -20.62 -9.85
C TRP A 365 -19.51 -21.43 -11.03
N PRO A 366 -19.97 -21.28 -12.28
CA PRO A 366 -19.38 -21.98 -13.44
C PRO A 366 -17.89 -21.67 -13.62
N MET A 367 -17.49 -20.42 -13.40
CA MET A 367 -16.10 -19.96 -13.56
C MET A 367 -15.18 -20.61 -12.52
N CYS A 368 -15.70 -20.80 -11.31
CA CYS A 368 -15.01 -21.50 -10.23
C CYS A 368 -14.87 -22.99 -10.55
N ARG A 369 -15.97 -23.63 -10.97
CA ARG A 369 -16.00 -25.06 -11.32
C ARG A 369 -15.05 -25.41 -12.46
N GLU A 370 -14.97 -24.58 -13.49
CA GLU A 370 -14.02 -24.77 -14.59
C GLU A 370 -12.57 -24.64 -14.11
N SER A 371 -12.28 -23.62 -13.30
CA SER A 371 -10.92 -23.40 -12.78
C SER A 371 -10.46 -24.51 -11.82
N TRP A 372 -11.37 -25.09 -11.02
CA TRP A 372 -11.09 -26.25 -10.17
C TRP A 372 -10.80 -27.53 -10.93
N ARG A 373 -11.36 -27.69 -12.12
CA ARG A 373 -11.16 -28.88 -12.96
C ARG A 373 -9.87 -28.83 -13.78
N ASP A 374 -9.35 -27.63 -13.99
CA ASP A 374 -8.14 -27.40 -14.76
C ASP A 374 -6.90 -27.74 -13.92
N LYS A 375 -6.33 -28.94 -14.15
CA LYS A 375 -5.14 -29.45 -13.45
C LYS A 375 -3.87 -28.65 -13.76
N GLU A 376 -3.86 -27.90 -14.86
CA GLU A 376 -2.73 -27.07 -15.30
C GLU A 376 -2.81 -25.64 -14.71
N SER A 377 -3.85 -25.33 -13.94
CA SER A 377 -4.07 -23.95 -13.46
C SER A 377 -3.03 -23.53 -12.40
N HIS A 378 -2.40 -22.37 -12.63
CA HIS A 378 -1.50 -21.76 -11.65
C HIS A 378 -2.23 -21.54 -10.31
N SER A 379 -1.64 -22.05 -9.22
CA SER A 379 -2.19 -22.00 -7.85
C SER A 379 -2.74 -20.63 -7.42
N LEU A 380 -2.10 -19.53 -7.83
CA LEU A 380 -2.56 -18.16 -7.53
C LEU A 380 -3.89 -17.82 -8.20
N ARG A 381 -4.12 -18.26 -9.44
CA ARG A 381 -5.39 -18.03 -10.16
C ARG A 381 -6.53 -18.82 -9.52
N LEU A 382 -6.24 -20.03 -9.07
CA LEU A 382 -7.20 -20.85 -8.35
C LEU A 382 -7.62 -20.19 -7.03
N LEU A 383 -6.64 -19.70 -6.26
CA LEU A 383 -6.87 -18.98 -5.01
C LEU A 383 -7.71 -17.71 -5.24
N THR A 384 -7.39 -16.90 -6.25
CA THR A 384 -8.14 -15.65 -6.49
C THR A 384 -9.58 -15.91 -6.88
N ILE A 385 -9.83 -16.87 -7.77
CA ILE A 385 -11.19 -17.20 -8.22
C ILE A 385 -12.02 -17.82 -7.08
N THR A 386 -11.41 -18.67 -6.25
CA THR A 386 -12.09 -19.27 -5.08
C THR A 386 -12.49 -18.22 -4.06
N VAL A 387 -11.56 -17.37 -3.63
CA VAL A 387 -11.83 -16.28 -2.69
C VAL A 387 -12.93 -15.36 -3.24
N LEU A 388 -12.84 -14.97 -4.52
CA LEU A 388 -13.83 -14.10 -5.13
C LEU A 388 -15.24 -14.72 -5.20
N SER A 389 -15.33 -16.05 -5.29
CA SER A 389 -16.59 -16.78 -5.35
C SER A 389 -17.25 -16.97 -3.98
N ILE A 390 -16.46 -17.06 -2.91
CA ILE A 390 -16.97 -17.24 -1.54
C ILE A 390 -17.54 -15.93 -0.99
N VAL A 391 -16.96 -14.78 -1.35
CA VAL A 391 -17.34 -13.47 -0.79
C VAL A 391 -18.83 -13.15 -0.98
N PRO A 392 -19.46 -13.29 -2.18
CA PRO A 392 -20.90 -13.04 -2.34
C PRO A 392 -21.78 -13.87 -1.39
N VAL A 393 -21.40 -15.11 -1.12
CA VAL A 393 -22.12 -16.00 -0.19
C VAL A 393 -21.96 -15.51 1.24
N ALA A 394 -20.76 -15.12 1.65
CA ALA A 394 -20.51 -14.56 2.98
C ALA A 394 -21.30 -13.25 3.21
N LEU A 395 -21.33 -12.37 2.20
CA LEU A 395 -22.11 -11.12 2.23
C LEU A 395 -23.62 -11.39 2.29
N MET A 396 -24.10 -12.43 1.62
CA MET A 396 -25.51 -12.83 1.67
C MET A 396 -25.91 -13.26 3.08
N VAL A 397 -25.04 -14.01 3.77
CA VAL A 397 -25.26 -14.39 5.18
C VAL A 397 -25.30 -13.16 6.09
N LEU A 398 -24.37 -12.21 5.91
CA LEU A 398 -24.35 -10.96 6.69
C LEU A 398 -25.61 -10.11 6.47
N THR A 399 -26.13 -10.08 5.23
CA THR A 399 -27.40 -9.39 4.94
C THR A 399 -28.56 -10.05 5.69
N ALA A 400 -28.63 -11.38 5.67
CA ALA A 400 -29.68 -12.14 6.34
C ALA A 400 -29.66 -11.99 7.86
N THR A 401 -28.48 -11.86 8.47
CA THR A 401 -28.33 -11.68 9.91
C THR A 401 -28.54 -10.24 10.40
N GLY A 402 -28.78 -9.28 9.50
CA GLY A 402 -29.10 -7.89 9.84
C GLY A 402 -27.92 -6.91 9.74
N TYR A 403 -26.76 -7.36 9.28
CA TYR A 403 -25.57 -6.53 9.04
C TYR A 403 -25.59 -5.91 7.62
N PHE A 404 -26.65 -5.19 7.29
CA PHE A 404 -26.87 -4.68 5.94
C PHE A 404 -25.89 -3.58 5.55
N TYR A 405 -25.62 -2.62 6.45
CA TYR A 405 -24.61 -1.58 6.21
C TYR A 405 -23.22 -2.16 5.95
N THR A 406 -22.81 -3.12 6.76
CA THR A 406 -21.49 -3.77 6.68
C THR A 406 -21.37 -4.53 5.36
N THR A 407 -22.45 -5.21 4.96
CA THR A 407 -22.54 -5.90 3.68
C THR A 407 -22.30 -4.93 2.52
N LEU A 408 -22.93 -3.76 2.51
CA LEU A 408 -22.78 -2.78 1.43
C LEU A 408 -21.39 -2.13 1.38
N ARG A 409 -20.78 -1.89 2.54
CA ARG A 409 -19.40 -1.40 2.65
C ARG A 409 -18.39 -2.43 2.13
N LEU A 410 -18.50 -3.67 2.59
CA LEU A 410 -17.66 -4.77 2.13
C LEU A 410 -17.88 -5.09 0.64
N ALA A 411 -19.12 -5.06 0.17
CA ALA A 411 -19.46 -5.24 -1.24
C ALA A 411 -18.81 -4.17 -2.13
N GLY A 412 -18.80 -2.91 -1.70
CA GLY A 412 -18.12 -1.82 -2.41
C GLY A 412 -16.63 -2.10 -2.60
N ARG A 413 -15.94 -2.56 -1.56
CA ARG A 413 -14.49 -2.89 -1.62
C ARG A 413 -14.19 -4.17 -2.36
N TRP A 414 -15.11 -5.12 -2.29
CA TRP A 414 -15.04 -6.30 -3.12
C TRP A 414 -15.16 -5.94 -4.62
N ILE A 415 -16.08 -5.05 -5.00
CA ILE A 415 -16.19 -4.54 -6.38
C ILE A 415 -14.90 -3.83 -6.84
N GLU A 416 -14.33 -2.95 -6.00
CA GLU A 416 -13.07 -2.28 -6.31
C GLU A 416 -11.90 -3.27 -6.43
N THR A 417 -11.90 -4.34 -5.63
CA THR A 417 -10.94 -5.44 -5.74
C THR A 417 -11.12 -6.21 -7.05
N VAL A 418 -12.36 -6.44 -7.50
CA VAL A 418 -12.64 -7.03 -8.83
C VAL A 418 -12.04 -6.16 -9.93
N TYR A 419 -12.21 -4.83 -9.86
CA TYR A 419 -11.60 -3.91 -10.82
C TYR A 419 -10.08 -4.01 -10.83
N LEU A 420 -9.47 -4.01 -9.65
CA LEU A 420 -8.02 -4.16 -9.50
C LEU A 420 -7.56 -5.48 -10.14
N VAL A 421 -8.21 -6.60 -9.87
CA VAL A 421 -7.87 -7.92 -10.44
C VAL A 421 -8.05 -7.96 -11.98
N MET A 422 -9.08 -7.30 -12.52
CA MET A 422 -9.29 -7.22 -13.96
C MET A 422 -8.20 -6.40 -14.67
N ILE A 423 -7.88 -5.22 -14.13
CA ILE A 423 -6.79 -4.37 -14.64
C ILE A 423 -5.45 -5.10 -14.48
N TRP A 424 -5.25 -5.76 -13.34
CA TRP A 424 -4.07 -6.56 -13.04
C TRP A 424 -3.83 -7.64 -14.09
N ASN A 425 -4.87 -8.39 -14.43
CA ASN A 425 -4.79 -9.44 -15.44
C ASN A 425 -4.40 -8.89 -16.81
N LEU A 426 -5.00 -7.76 -17.21
CA LEU A 426 -4.66 -7.09 -18.46
C LEU A 426 -3.20 -6.59 -18.50
N LEU A 427 -2.74 -5.97 -17.41
CA LEU A 427 -1.35 -5.54 -17.26
C LEU A 427 -0.40 -6.74 -17.32
N TYR A 428 -0.73 -7.84 -16.64
CA TYR A 428 0.08 -9.05 -16.61
C TYR A 428 0.26 -9.64 -18.01
N GLN A 429 -0.83 -9.79 -18.77
CA GLN A 429 -0.78 -10.25 -20.17
C GLN A 429 0.02 -9.30 -21.07
N THR A 430 -0.11 -8.00 -20.85
CA THR A 430 0.63 -6.97 -21.61
C THR A 430 2.12 -7.05 -21.36
N VAL A 431 2.52 -7.23 -20.10
CA VAL A 431 3.92 -7.38 -19.69
C VAL A 431 4.52 -8.67 -20.23
N LEU A 432 3.85 -9.82 -20.05
CA LEU A 432 4.29 -11.11 -20.59
C LEU A 432 4.54 -11.01 -22.09
N ARG A 433 3.60 -10.39 -22.81
CA ARG A 433 3.75 -10.17 -24.23
C ARG A 433 4.93 -9.24 -24.54
N GLY A 434 5.04 -8.10 -23.87
CA GLY A 434 6.14 -7.15 -24.06
C GLY A 434 7.51 -7.82 -23.91
N LEU A 435 7.65 -8.68 -22.90
CA LEU A 435 8.86 -9.47 -22.65
C LEU A 435 9.11 -10.52 -23.73
N SER A 436 8.06 -11.23 -24.19
CA SER A 436 8.20 -12.19 -25.31
C SER A 436 8.69 -11.54 -26.61
N VAL A 437 8.22 -10.32 -26.91
CA VAL A 437 8.66 -9.54 -28.09
C VAL A 437 10.09 -9.03 -27.88
N ALA A 438 10.43 -8.61 -26.66
CA ALA A 438 11.79 -8.22 -26.29
C ALA A 438 12.79 -9.35 -26.55
N ALA A 439 12.47 -10.56 -26.07
CA ALA A 439 13.30 -11.75 -26.21
C ALA A 439 13.53 -12.09 -27.69
N ARG A 440 12.45 -12.11 -28.51
CA ARG A 440 12.55 -12.36 -29.96
C ARG A 440 13.41 -11.31 -30.69
N ARG A 441 13.31 -10.04 -30.32
CA ARG A 441 14.15 -8.96 -30.92
C ARG A 441 15.62 -9.08 -30.55
N ILE A 442 15.91 -9.43 -29.30
CA ILE A 442 17.30 -9.64 -28.85
C ILE A 442 17.91 -10.83 -29.58
N ALA A 443 17.16 -11.94 -29.72
CA ALA A 443 17.58 -13.10 -30.51
C ALA A 443 17.95 -12.70 -31.94
N TRP A 444 17.07 -11.94 -32.60
CA TRP A 444 17.28 -11.47 -33.96
C TRP A 444 18.52 -10.56 -34.11
N ARG A 445 18.70 -9.58 -33.21
CA ARG A 445 19.88 -8.69 -33.25
C ARG A 445 21.19 -9.46 -33.09
N ARG A 446 21.22 -10.47 -32.22
CA ARG A 446 22.39 -11.33 -32.04
C ARG A 446 22.67 -12.19 -33.26
N ALA A 447 21.63 -12.77 -33.87
CA ALA A 447 21.77 -13.55 -35.11
C ALA A 447 22.31 -12.69 -36.26
N LEU A 448 21.82 -11.46 -36.41
CA LEU A 448 22.31 -10.52 -37.42
C LEU A 448 23.78 -10.11 -37.17
N ALA A 449 24.14 -9.80 -35.92
CA ALA A 449 25.51 -9.44 -35.54
C ALA A 449 26.50 -10.59 -35.82
N ARG A 450 26.12 -11.84 -35.55
CA ARG A 450 26.93 -13.02 -35.89
C ARG A 450 27.12 -13.20 -37.39
N ARG A 451 26.05 -13.05 -38.19
CA ARG A 451 26.16 -13.08 -39.66
C ARG A 451 27.10 -12.00 -40.19
N GLN A 452 27.05 -10.80 -39.63
CA GLN A 452 27.97 -9.72 -40.01
C GLN A 452 29.42 -9.98 -39.59
N HIS A 453 29.65 -10.62 -38.44
CA HIS A 453 31.01 -11.01 -38.00
C HIS A 453 31.59 -12.10 -38.91
N LEU A 454 30.81 -13.13 -39.24
CA LEU A 454 31.22 -14.22 -40.13
C LEU A 454 31.54 -13.73 -41.56
N VAL A 455 30.75 -12.79 -42.08
CA VAL A 455 31.00 -12.15 -43.39
C VAL A 455 32.25 -11.27 -43.35
N LYS A 456 32.52 -10.58 -42.23
CA LYS A 456 33.75 -9.76 -42.07
C LYS A 456 35.01 -10.61 -41.93
N GLU A 457 34.90 -11.83 -41.42
CA GLU A 457 36.03 -12.76 -41.24
C GLU A 457 36.29 -13.65 -42.47
N GLY A 458 35.58 -13.44 -43.60
CA GLY A 458 35.86 -14.14 -44.87
C GLY A 458 35.49 -15.63 -44.87
N ALA A 459 34.70 -16.09 -43.90
CA ALA A 459 34.26 -17.48 -43.79
C ALA A 459 33.03 -17.75 -44.69
N GLU A 460 33.19 -17.66 -46.00
CA GLU A 460 32.19 -18.13 -46.97
C GLU A 460 32.18 -19.67 -46.98
N GLY A 461 31.40 -20.29 -46.09
CA GLY A 461 31.18 -21.74 -46.13
C GLY A 461 30.99 -22.45 -44.78
N ALA A 462 31.02 -21.75 -43.64
CA ALA A 462 30.76 -22.40 -42.35
C ALA A 462 29.27 -22.77 -42.24
N GLU A 463 28.98 -24.08 -42.19
CA GLU A 463 27.64 -24.61 -41.95
C GLU A 463 27.03 -24.01 -40.66
N PRO A 464 25.71 -23.78 -40.62
CA PRO A 464 25.04 -23.22 -39.46
C PRO A 464 25.12 -24.22 -38.29
N GLN A 465 26.14 -24.05 -37.44
CA GLN A 465 26.27 -24.81 -36.20
C GLN A 465 25.05 -24.53 -35.31
N GLU A 466 24.34 -25.59 -34.92
CA GLU A 466 23.13 -25.53 -34.10
C GLU A 466 23.35 -24.67 -32.84
N GLU A 467 22.37 -23.81 -32.55
CA GLU A 467 22.43 -22.81 -31.49
C GLU A 467 22.78 -23.45 -30.13
N PRO A 468 23.78 -22.93 -29.38
CA PRO A 468 23.86 -23.21 -27.96
C PRO A 468 22.68 -22.48 -27.29
N THR A 469 21.63 -23.24 -26.99
CA THR A 469 20.34 -22.81 -26.39
C THR A 469 20.45 -22.20 -24.98
N ILE A 470 21.66 -22.06 -24.44
CA ILE A 470 21.89 -21.99 -22.99
C ILE A 470 21.79 -20.55 -22.40
N ALA A 471 21.74 -19.47 -23.19
CA ALA A 471 21.76 -18.09 -22.66
C ALA A 471 20.54 -17.20 -22.99
N LEU A 472 19.60 -17.64 -23.84
CA LEU A 472 18.42 -16.82 -24.21
C LEU A 472 17.22 -17.09 -23.29
N GLU A 473 17.06 -18.33 -22.83
CA GLU A 473 16.00 -18.72 -21.91
C GLU A 473 16.20 -18.12 -20.51
N GLN A 474 17.44 -18.12 -20.01
CA GLN A 474 17.76 -17.66 -18.64
C GLN A 474 17.60 -16.13 -18.45
N VAL A 475 18.03 -15.31 -19.41
CA VAL A 475 17.88 -13.83 -19.34
C VAL A 475 16.41 -13.43 -19.42
N ASN A 476 15.60 -14.18 -20.19
CA ASN A 476 14.16 -13.95 -20.28
C ASN A 476 13.47 -14.30 -18.94
N GLN A 477 13.82 -15.43 -18.32
CA GLN A 477 13.24 -15.86 -17.04
C GLN A 477 13.56 -14.92 -15.87
N GLN A 478 14.80 -14.44 -15.75
CA GLN A 478 15.17 -13.50 -14.69
C GLN A 478 14.42 -12.18 -14.82
N THR A 479 14.35 -11.62 -16.04
CA THR A 479 13.62 -10.38 -16.32
C THR A 479 12.13 -10.54 -16.00
N LEU A 480 11.53 -11.65 -16.44
CA LEU A 480 10.13 -12.00 -16.13
C LEU A 480 9.89 -12.01 -14.62
N ARG A 481 10.76 -12.66 -13.84
CA ARG A 481 10.58 -12.72 -12.38
C ARG A 481 10.71 -11.34 -11.73
N ILE A 482 11.71 -10.52 -12.09
CA ILE A 482 11.85 -9.14 -11.55
C ILE A 482 10.59 -8.33 -11.85
N THR A 483 10.14 -8.33 -13.11
CA THR A 483 8.94 -7.59 -13.49
C THR A 483 7.72 -8.09 -12.73
N MET A 484 7.60 -9.40 -12.52
CA MET A 484 6.53 -9.99 -11.71
C MET A 484 6.59 -9.58 -10.24
N LEU A 485 7.77 -9.43 -9.65
CA LEU A 485 7.90 -8.97 -8.27
C LEU A 485 7.47 -7.51 -8.11
N VAL A 486 7.95 -6.63 -9.00
CA VAL A 486 7.55 -5.22 -9.03
C VAL A 486 6.04 -5.12 -9.22
N MET A 487 5.52 -5.95 -10.12
CA MET A 487 4.10 -6.06 -10.33
C MET A 487 3.36 -6.47 -9.04
N VAL A 488 3.68 -7.60 -8.43
CA VAL A 488 3.02 -8.05 -7.19
C VAL A 488 3.11 -6.98 -6.07
N ALA A 489 4.24 -6.27 -5.95
CA ALA A 489 4.38 -5.17 -5.01
C ALA A 489 3.39 -4.02 -5.30
N LEU A 490 3.27 -3.60 -6.57
CA LEU A 490 2.27 -2.59 -6.97
C LEU A 490 0.84 -3.07 -6.70
N PHE A 491 0.53 -4.33 -6.97
CA PHE A 491 -0.78 -4.90 -6.63
C PHE A 491 -1.05 -4.85 -5.13
N ALA A 492 -0.07 -5.20 -4.29
CA ALA A 492 -0.19 -5.17 -2.83
C ALA A 492 -0.42 -3.75 -2.30
N VAL A 493 0.29 -2.75 -2.84
CA VAL A 493 0.10 -1.33 -2.47
C VAL A 493 -1.31 -0.85 -2.84
N MET A 494 -1.77 -1.15 -4.06
CA MET A 494 -3.11 -0.77 -4.50
C MET A 494 -4.21 -1.50 -3.72
N PHE A 495 -4.01 -2.79 -3.43
CA PHE A 495 -4.91 -3.57 -2.62
C PHE A 495 -5.00 -3.01 -1.18
N TRP A 496 -3.86 -2.69 -0.57
CA TRP A 496 -3.82 -2.03 0.73
C TRP A 496 -4.55 -0.69 0.70
N ALA A 497 -4.37 0.13 -0.34
CA ALA A 497 -5.05 1.42 -0.47
C ALA A 497 -6.59 1.29 -0.56
N ILE A 498 -7.10 0.22 -1.16
CA ILE A 498 -8.55 -0.04 -1.24
C ILE A 498 -9.13 -0.43 0.13
N TRP A 499 -8.38 -1.20 0.93
CA TRP A 499 -8.84 -1.78 2.19
C TRP A 499 -8.39 -1.02 3.45
N SER A 500 -7.53 0.00 3.32
CA SER A 500 -6.87 0.67 4.45
C SER A 500 -7.83 1.34 5.43
N ASP A 501 -8.95 1.90 4.94
CA ASP A 501 -9.97 2.52 5.79
C ASP A 501 -10.80 1.51 6.61
N LEU A 502 -10.86 0.24 6.17
CA LEU A 502 -11.49 -0.84 6.93
C LEU A 502 -10.53 -1.45 7.96
N ILE A 503 -9.22 -1.20 7.87
CA ILE A 503 -8.24 -1.69 8.87
C ILE A 503 -8.57 -1.10 10.25
N THR A 504 -8.91 0.19 10.33
CA THR A 504 -9.27 0.85 11.60
C THR A 504 -10.52 0.26 12.21
N VAL A 505 -11.44 -0.25 11.39
CA VAL A 505 -12.69 -0.89 11.85
C VAL A 505 -12.41 -2.20 12.58
N PHE A 506 -11.37 -2.94 12.17
CA PHE A 506 -10.95 -4.16 12.89
C PHE A 506 -10.34 -3.87 14.26
N ALA A 507 -9.93 -2.64 14.57
CA ALA A 507 -9.46 -2.26 15.91
C ALA A 507 -10.56 -2.44 16.97
N TYR A 508 -11.84 -2.40 16.58
CA TYR A 508 -12.93 -2.76 17.49
C TYR A 508 -12.79 -4.20 18.04
N LEU A 509 -12.23 -5.13 17.27
CA LEU A 509 -12.00 -6.50 17.73
C LEU A 509 -10.98 -6.58 18.86
N ASP A 510 -10.15 -5.54 19.06
CA ASP A 510 -9.26 -5.43 20.21
C ASP A 510 -10.00 -5.09 21.52
N SER A 511 -11.23 -4.57 21.42
CA SER A 511 -12.08 -4.36 22.59
C SER A 511 -12.71 -5.65 23.13
N ILE A 512 -12.74 -6.72 22.31
CA ILE A 512 -13.30 -8.02 22.68
C ILE A 512 -12.17 -8.89 23.22
N THR A 513 -12.04 -8.95 24.54
CA THR A 513 -11.05 -9.80 25.21
C THR A 513 -11.53 -11.25 25.24
N LEU A 514 -10.65 -12.17 24.83
CA LEU A 514 -10.92 -13.61 24.84
C LEU A 514 -10.38 -14.25 26.13
N TRP A 515 -9.12 -13.98 26.46
CA TRP A 515 -8.50 -14.40 27.72
C TRP A 515 -7.38 -13.46 28.14
N HIS A 516 -6.92 -13.58 29.38
CA HIS A 516 -5.81 -12.81 29.94
C HIS A 516 -4.57 -13.70 30.10
N TYR A 517 -3.39 -13.11 29.99
CA TYR A 517 -2.13 -13.75 30.28
C TYR A 517 -1.20 -12.78 31.01
N ASN A 518 -0.34 -13.31 31.86
CA ASN A 518 0.66 -12.52 32.56
C ASN A 518 1.86 -12.33 31.61
N GLY A 519 2.09 -11.09 31.20
CA GLY A 519 3.30 -10.67 30.51
C GLY A 519 4.27 -10.02 31.50
N THR A 520 5.54 -9.93 31.11
CA THR A 520 6.56 -9.24 31.89
C THR A 520 7.00 -8.01 31.13
N GLU A 521 6.79 -6.82 31.70
CA GLU A 521 7.30 -5.55 31.16
C GLU A 521 8.22 -4.92 32.21
N ALA A 522 9.45 -4.61 31.83
CA ALA A 522 10.46 -4.02 32.72
C ALA A 522 10.62 -4.75 34.07
N GLY A 523 10.42 -6.08 34.10
CA GLY A 523 10.53 -6.91 35.30
C GLY A 523 9.26 -6.98 36.17
N ALA A 524 8.19 -6.26 35.83
CA ALA A 524 6.90 -6.33 36.49
C ALA A 524 5.91 -7.21 35.72
N SER A 525 5.11 -8.01 36.45
CA SER A 525 4.03 -8.79 35.86
C SER A 525 2.86 -7.87 35.49
N VAL A 526 2.67 -7.62 34.19
CA VAL A 526 1.56 -6.85 33.64
C VAL A 526 0.55 -7.82 33.01
N VAL A 527 -0.70 -7.73 33.41
CA VAL A 527 -1.78 -8.53 32.81
C VAL A 527 -2.09 -7.97 31.44
N ARG A 528 -1.86 -8.76 30.39
CA ARG A 528 -2.24 -8.45 29.01
C ARG A 528 -3.41 -9.33 28.59
N SER A 529 -4.23 -8.85 27.67
CA SER A 529 -5.35 -9.60 27.11
C SER A 529 -5.05 -10.05 25.69
N VAL A 530 -5.45 -11.28 25.36
CA VAL A 530 -5.56 -11.76 23.99
C VAL A 530 -6.97 -11.41 23.52
N THR A 531 -7.05 -10.64 22.46
CA THR A 531 -8.28 -10.08 21.91
C THR A 531 -8.74 -10.85 20.67
N MET A 532 -9.99 -10.66 20.23
CA MET A 532 -10.44 -11.19 18.94
C MET A 532 -9.59 -10.64 17.78
N GLY A 533 -9.12 -9.38 17.89
CA GLY A 533 -8.21 -8.77 16.94
C GLY A 533 -6.85 -9.48 16.88
N SER A 534 -6.28 -9.86 18.03
CA SER A 534 -5.02 -10.62 18.08
C SER A 534 -5.13 -12.02 17.45
N LEU A 535 -6.29 -12.68 17.56
CA LEU A 535 -6.54 -13.96 16.90
C LEU A 535 -6.65 -13.80 15.37
N LEU A 536 -7.36 -12.76 14.90
CA LEU A 536 -7.42 -12.43 13.48
C LEU A 536 -6.02 -12.11 12.94
N PHE A 537 -5.23 -11.31 13.67
CA PHE A 537 -3.85 -11.00 13.34
C PHE A 537 -2.99 -12.26 13.26
N ALA A 538 -3.12 -13.19 14.21
CA ALA A 538 -2.40 -14.46 14.21
C ALA A 538 -2.70 -15.31 12.96
N ILE A 539 -3.96 -15.35 12.53
CA ILE A 539 -4.38 -16.06 11.30
C ILE A 539 -3.77 -15.38 10.06
N VAL A 540 -3.85 -14.05 9.98
CA VAL A 540 -3.29 -13.29 8.85
C VAL A 540 -1.77 -13.40 8.80
N ALA A 541 -1.08 -13.24 9.93
CA ALA A 541 0.36 -13.42 10.05
C ALA A 541 0.79 -14.83 9.65
N SER A 542 0.01 -15.86 10.02
CA SER A 542 0.25 -17.25 9.59
C SER A 542 0.13 -17.42 8.08
N MET A 543 -0.90 -16.83 7.46
CA MET A 543 -1.07 -16.86 6.00
C MET A 543 0.07 -16.14 5.27
N VAL A 544 0.50 -14.99 5.78
CA VAL A 544 1.62 -14.21 5.23
C VAL A 544 2.93 -14.97 5.36
N ALA A 545 3.21 -15.56 6.54
CA ALA A 545 4.40 -16.39 6.75
C ALA A 545 4.43 -17.58 5.80
N TRP A 546 3.32 -18.31 5.66
CA TRP A 546 3.21 -19.42 4.71
C TRP A 546 3.43 -18.99 3.27
N ALA A 547 2.83 -17.86 2.86
CA ALA A 547 3.05 -17.29 1.53
C ALA A 547 4.51 -16.87 1.32
N LEU A 548 5.16 -16.29 2.33
CA LEU A 548 6.56 -15.89 2.24
C LEU A 548 7.47 -17.11 2.10
N ILE A 549 7.29 -18.15 2.91
CA ILE A 549 8.06 -19.41 2.83
C ILE A 549 7.96 -20.05 1.44
N ARG A 550 6.74 -20.10 0.88
CA ARG A 550 6.51 -20.70 -0.44
C ARG A 550 7.14 -19.91 -1.58
N ASN A 551 7.20 -18.58 -1.45
CA ASN A 551 7.67 -17.69 -2.51
C ASN A 551 9.12 -17.19 -2.31
N LEU A 552 9.73 -17.43 -1.14
CA LEU A 552 11.06 -16.94 -0.79
C LEU A 552 12.15 -17.40 -1.76
N PRO A 553 12.23 -18.68 -2.18
CA PRO A 553 13.30 -19.11 -3.10
C PRO A 553 13.31 -18.30 -4.39
N GLY A 554 12.12 -18.03 -4.95
CA GLY A 554 11.97 -17.20 -6.14
C GLY A 554 12.33 -15.74 -5.91
N LEU A 555 11.93 -15.17 -4.76
CA LEU A 555 12.26 -13.79 -4.38
C LEU A 555 13.76 -13.58 -4.20
N LEU A 556 14.40 -14.49 -3.45
CA LEU A 556 15.81 -14.42 -3.10
C LEU A 556 16.71 -14.56 -4.34
N GLU A 557 16.35 -15.47 -5.23
CA GLU A 557 17.07 -15.69 -6.48
C GLU A 557 17.15 -14.40 -7.30
N VAL A 558 16.06 -13.64 -7.31
CA VAL A 558 15.85 -12.48 -8.17
C VAL A 558 16.40 -11.19 -7.58
N LEU A 559 16.22 -10.98 -6.28
CA LEU A 559 16.60 -9.73 -5.61
C LEU A 559 18.09 -9.71 -5.25
N VAL A 560 18.61 -10.84 -4.78
CA VAL A 560 19.92 -10.90 -4.12
C VAL A 560 20.86 -11.84 -4.85
N LEU A 561 20.48 -13.12 -5.00
CA LEU A 561 21.42 -14.15 -5.46
C LEU A 561 21.85 -13.95 -6.91
N SER A 562 20.99 -13.47 -7.81
CA SER A 562 21.40 -13.22 -9.20
C SER A 562 22.43 -12.10 -9.34
N ARG A 563 22.58 -11.25 -8.31
CA ARG A 563 23.59 -10.18 -8.28
C ARG A 563 24.89 -10.62 -7.60
N LEU A 564 24.88 -11.77 -6.91
CA LEU A 564 26.03 -12.33 -6.21
C LEU A 564 26.51 -13.56 -6.98
N ASN A 565 27.76 -13.57 -7.44
CA ASN A 565 28.34 -14.70 -8.20
C ASN A 565 28.62 -15.91 -7.26
N MET A 566 27.58 -16.50 -6.71
CA MET A 566 27.66 -17.55 -5.68
C MET A 566 27.58 -18.94 -6.29
N ARG A 567 28.30 -19.90 -5.71
CA ARG A 567 28.17 -21.32 -6.05
C ARG A 567 26.76 -21.81 -5.69
N GLN A 568 26.19 -22.70 -6.49
CA GLN A 568 24.82 -23.20 -6.33
C GLN A 568 24.55 -23.77 -4.93
N GLY A 569 25.52 -24.48 -4.34
CA GLY A 569 25.41 -25.00 -2.96
C GLY A 569 25.30 -23.91 -1.89
N THR A 570 25.96 -22.76 -2.05
CA THR A 570 25.86 -21.64 -1.11
C THR A 570 24.50 -20.95 -1.20
N SER A 571 23.99 -20.76 -2.42
CA SER A 571 22.66 -20.19 -2.67
C SER A 571 21.54 -21.02 -2.05
N TYR A 572 21.60 -22.35 -2.22
CA TYR A 572 20.64 -23.27 -1.59
C TYR A 572 20.71 -23.23 -0.06
N ALA A 573 21.92 -23.21 0.51
CA ALA A 573 22.11 -23.13 1.96
C ALA A 573 21.53 -21.82 2.53
N ILE A 574 21.79 -20.67 1.89
CA ILE A 574 21.24 -19.37 2.32
C ILE A 574 19.71 -19.38 2.26
N THR A 575 19.14 -19.87 1.16
CA THR A 575 17.68 -19.95 0.99
C THR A 575 17.05 -20.81 2.08
N THR A 576 17.67 -21.96 2.40
CA THR A 576 17.19 -22.87 3.45
C THR A 576 17.27 -22.23 4.83
N ILE A 577 18.39 -21.56 5.15
CA ILE A 577 18.57 -20.84 6.43
C ILE A 577 17.53 -19.73 6.58
N LEU A 578 17.29 -18.94 5.53
CA LEU A 578 16.28 -17.88 5.56
C LEU A 578 14.85 -18.43 5.69
N ASN A 579 14.54 -19.57 5.06
CA ASN A 579 13.26 -20.25 5.27
C ASN A 579 13.07 -20.64 6.74
N TYR A 580 14.09 -21.23 7.39
CA TYR A 580 14.02 -21.54 8.82
C TYR A 580 13.89 -20.29 9.69
N ALA A 581 14.58 -19.21 9.35
CA ALA A 581 14.45 -17.93 10.05
C ALA A 581 13.02 -17.37 9.94
N ILE A 582 12.41 -17.42 8.76
CA ILE A 582 11.03 -16.97 8.55
C ILE A 582 10.03 -17.85 9.32
N ILE A 583 10.24 -19.17 9.34
CA ILE A 583 9.41 -20.08 10.15
C ILE A 583 9.52 -19.72 11.64
N ALA A 584 10.73 -19.51 12.14
CA ALA A 584 10.96 -19.16 13.54
C ALA A 584 10.33 -17.81 13.91
N ILE A 585 10.58 -16.76 13.13
CA ILE A 585 10.03 -15.41 13.37
C ILE A 585 8.50 -15.41 13.21
N GLY A 586 7.99 -16.09 12.18
CA GLY A 586 6.56 -16.24 11.93
C GLY A 586 5.86 -16.95 13.08
N ALA A 587 6.41 -18.08 13.55
CA ALA A 587 5.89 -18.79 14.71
C ALA A 587 5.94 -17.93 15.98
N MET A 588 7.04 -17.22 16.24
CA MET A 588 7.14 -16.29 17.38
C MET A 588 6.10 -15.18 17.32
N THR A 589 5.85 -14.62 16.13
CA THR A 589 4.85 -13.56 15.93
C THR A 589 3.44 -14.08 16.21
N VAL A 590 3.11 -15.26 15.68
CA VAL A 590 1.80 -15.91 15.84
C VAL A 590 1.56 -16.32 17.30
N PHE A 591 2.53 -16.98 17.93
CA PHE A 591 2.43 -17.38 19.34
C PHE A 591 2.39 -16.18 20.28
N GLY A 592 3.18 -15.12 20.00
CA GLY A 592 3.14 -13.88 20.75
C GLY A 592 1.77 -13.19 20.67
N ALA A 593 1.16 -13.16 19.49
CA ALA A 593 -0.20 -12.64 19.30
C ALA A 593 -1.25 -13.46 20.07
N LEU A 594 -1.06 -14.77 20.18
CA LEU A 594 -1.92 -15.67 20.97
C LEU A 594 -1.59 -15.68 22.47
N GLY A 595 -0.76 -14.75 22.97
CA GLY A 595 -0.46 -14.62 24.40
C GLY A 595 0.46 -15.70 24.97
N VAL A 596 1.21 -16.42 24.11
CA VAL A 596 2.32 -17.25 24.57
C VAL A 596 3.44 -16.31 25.01
N SER A 597 3.66 -16.19 26.32
CA SER A 597 4.66 -15.28 26.85
C SER A 597 6.06 -15.67 26.40
N TRP A 598 6.85 -14.68 25.97
CA TRP A 598 8.24 -14.85 25.59
C TRP A 598 9.06 -15.53 26.69
N ASP A 599 8.76 -15.22 27.96
CA ASP A 599 9.43 -15.80 29.13
C ASP A 599 9.29 -17.33 29.20
N LYS A 600 8.15 -17.87 28.77
CA LYS A 600 7.92 -19.32 28.70
C LYS A 600 8.65 -19.98 27.53
N LEU A 601 9.08 -19.21 26.53
CA LEU A 601 9.85 -19.72 25.39
C LEU A 601 11.35 -19.47 25.57
N GLN A 602 11.77 -18.56 26.46
CA GLN A 602 13.18 -18.24 26.71
C GLN A 602 14.01 -19.46 27.11
N TRP A 603 13.50 -20.31 28.00
CA TRP A 603 14.25 -21.51 28.41
C TRP A 603 14.45 -22.49 27.24
N LEU A 604 13.43 -22.64 26.38
CA LEU A 604 13.50 -23.48 25.18
C LEU A 604 14.49 -22.88 24.17
N ALA A 605 14.40 -21.57 23.93
CA ALA A 605 15.31 -20.85 23.06
C ALA A 605 16.76 -20.89 23.59
N ALA A 606 16.95 -20.77 24.90
CA ALA A 606 18.25 -20.89 25.55
C ALA A 606 18.83 -22.30 25.39
N ALA A 607 18.04 -23.34 25.67
CA ALA A 607 18.46 -24.74 25.50
C ALA A 607 18.80 -25.05 24.04
N LEU A 608 17.98 -24.61 23.09
CA LEU A 608 18.25 -24.75 21.65
C LEU A 608 19.51 -23.99 21.23
N SER A 609 19.70 -22.76 21.72
CA SER A 609 20.88 -21.94 21.40
C SER A 609 22.16 -22.55 21.96
N VAL A 610 22.12 -23.07 23.19
CA VAL A 610 23.23 -23.77 23.82
C VAL A 610 23.55 -25.07 23.07
N GLY A 611 22.52 -25.87 22.73
CA GLY A 611 22.70 -27.09 21.94
C GLY A 611 23.28 -26.83 20.55
N LEU A 612 22.80 -25.79 19.86
CA LEU A 612 23.38 -25.33 18.60
C LEU A 612 24.82 -24.84 18.77
N GLY A 613 25.10 -24.10 19.85
CA GLY A 613 26.44 -23.62 20.19
C GLY A 613 27.43 -24.77 20.38
N PHE A 614 27.04 -25.82 21.12
CA PHE A 614 27.84 -27.03 21.27
C PHE A 614 28.04 -27.76 19.93
N GLY A 615 26.98 -27.90 19.11
CA GLY A 615 27.09 -28.53 17.79
C GLY A 615 27.97 -27.75 16.80
N LEU A 616 28.00 -26.42 16.91
CA LEU A 616 28.82 -25.53 16.08
C LEU A 616 30.22 -25.30 16.64
N GLN A 617 30.51 -25.72 17.88
CA GLN A 617 31.76 -25.44 18.59
C GLN A 617 32.98 -25.84 17.76
N GLU A 618 32.95 -27.01 17.13
CA GLU A 618 34.08 -27.51 16.34
C GLU A 618 34.26 -26.73 15.03
N ILE A 619 33.16 -26.34 14.38
CA ILE A 619 33.20 -25.53 13.16
C ILE A 619 33.72 -24.12 13.48
N PHE A 620 33.29 -23.56 14.60
CA PHE A 620 33.70 -22.23 15.06
C PHE A 620 35.17 -22.21 15.48
N GLY A 621 35.63 -23.24 16.21
CA GLY A 621 37.04 -23.41 16.56
C GLY A 621 37.93 -23.45 15.31
N ASN A 622 37.55 -24.25 14.31
CA ASN A 622 38.26 -24.31 13.03
C ASN A 622 38.28 -22.98 12.27
N PHE A 623 37.18 -22.23 12.31
CA PHE A 623 37.08 -20.91 11.69
C PHE A 623 38.00 -19.88 12.37
N VAL A 624 37.94 -19.78 13.70
CA VAL A 624 38.76 -18.85 14.49
C VAL A 624 40.24 -19.20 14.34
N SER A 625 40.61 -20.48 14.45
CA SER A 625 41.98 -20.93 14.19
C SER A 625 42.45 -20.61 12.78
N GLY A 626 41.57 -20.70 11.78
CA GLY A 626 41.87 -20.27 10.41
C GLY A 626 42.17 -18.78 10.30
N LEU A 627 41.40 -17.92 10.98
CA LEU A 627 41.67 -16.48 11.03
C LEU A 627 42.99 -16.16 11.73
N ILE A 628 43.26 -16.81 12.88
CA ILE A 628 44.53 -16.66 13.62
C ILE A 628 45.71 -17.00 12.71
N ILE A 629 45.67 -18.13 12.01
CA ILE A 629 46.74 -18.53 11.08
C ILE A 629 46.93 -17.50 9.96
N LEU A 630 45.85 -16.91 9.44
CA LEU A 630 45.94 -15.91 8.37
C LEU A 630 46.49 -14.56 8.85
N PHE A 631 46.14 -14.13 10.07
CA PHE A 631 46.55 -12.84 10.63
C PHE A 631 47.94 -12.88 11.28
N GLU A 632 48.18 -13.84 12.17
CA GLU A 632 49.44 -13.98 12.90
C GLU A 632 50.53 -14.65 12.05
N ARG A 633 50.12 -15.37 10.99
CA ARG A 633 51.00 -16.07 10.04
C ARG A 633 52.07 -16.95 10.74
N PRO A 634 51.70 -17.83 11.68
CA PRO A 634 52.64 -18.76 12.32
C PRO A 634 53.21 -19.78 11.32
N VAL A 635 52.47 -20.07 10.24
CA VAL A 635 52.86 -20.97 9.15
C VAL A 635 52.45 -20.34 7.82
N ARG A 636 53.31 -20.43 6.81
CA ARG A 636 53.06 -19.92 5.45
C ARG A 636 52.90 -21.08 4.47
N ILE A 637 52.27 -20.78 3.34
CA ILE A 637 52.23 -21.69 2.19
C ILE A 637 53.68 -21.93 1.74
N GLY A 638 54.09 -23.20 1.62
CA GLY A 638 55.46 -23.61 1.32
C GLY A 638 56.29 -24.03 2.53
N ASP A 639 55.84 -23.78 3.77
CA ASP A 639 56.53 -24.28 4.96
C ASP A 639 56.29 -25.79 5.13
N THR A 640 57.34 -26.53 5.49
CA THR A 640 57.22 -27.94 5.89
C THR A 640 56.87 -28.00 7.37
N VAL A 641 55.77 -28.68 7.69
CA VAL A 641 55.26 -28.79 9.06
C VAL A 641 54.87 -30.22 9.36
N THR A 642 54.97 -30.59 10.64
CA THR A 642 54.56 -31.90 11.14
C THR A 642 53.48 -31.68 12.19
N ILE A 643 52.32 -32.32 12.02
CA ILE A 643 51.16 -32.18 12.91
C ILE A 643 50.58 -33.55 13.19
N GLY A 644 50.72 -34.01 14.44
CA GLY A 644 50.41 -35.38 14.81
C GLY A 644 51.30 -36.36 14.06
N THR A 645 50.71 -37.23 13.24
CA THR A 645 51.42 -38.25 12.45
C THR A 645 51.66 -37.85 11.00
N PHE A 646 51.21 -36.66 10.57
CA PHE A 646 51.33 -36.19 9.20
C PHE A 646 52.46 -35.18 9.08
N SER A 647 53.37 -35.38 8.12
CA SER A 647 54.47 -34.47 7.82
C SER A 647 54.46 -34.11 6.34
N GLY A 648 54.66 -32.85 6.00
CA GLY A 648 54.68 -32.42 4.61
C GLY A 648 54.64 -30.91 4.45
N THR A 649 54.51 -30.46 3.20
CA THR A 649 54.55 -29.03 2.87
C THR A 649 53.14 -28.44 2.78
N VAL A 650 52.91 -27.29 3.43
CA VAL A 650 51.62 -26.59 3.37
C VAL A 650 51.34 -26.10 1.96
N SER A 651 50.31 -26.65 1.32
CA SER A 651 49.94 -26.29 -0.05
C SER A 651 48.85 -25.22 -0.11
N LYS A 652 47.87 -25.27 0.81
CA LYS A 652 46.76 -24.30 0.81
C LYS A 652 46.16 -24.11 2.19
N ILE A 653 45.99 -22.85 2.60
CA ILE A 653 45.27 -22.49 3.83
C ILE A 653 43.86 -22.02 3.44
N ARG A 654 42.82 -22.69 3.96
CA ARG A 654 41.41 -22.27 3.82
C ARG A 654 40.83 -21.96 5.19
N ILE A 655 39.62 -21.41 5.20
CA ILE A 655 38.99 -20.90 6.43
C ILE A 655 38.68 -21.97 7.49
N ARG A 656 38.49 -23.25 7.11
CA ARG A 656 38.19 -24.34 8.06
C ARG A 656 39.29 -25.40 8.18
N ALA A 657 40.12 -25.53 7.15
CA ALA A 657 41.14 -26.55 7.08
C ALA A 657 42.32 -26.08 6.22
N THR A 658 43.49 -26.62 6.52
CA THR A 658 44.72 -26.41 5.77
C THR A 658 45.11 -27.72 5.11
N THR A 659 45.49 -27.65 3.85
CA THR A 659 45.92 -28.80 3.06
C THR A 659 47.45 -28.89 3.11
N ILE A 660 47.94 -30.06 3.49
CA ILE A 660 49.36 -30.42 3.48
C ILE A 660 49.58 -31.45 2.38
N THR A 661 50.68 -31.34 1.66
CA THR A 661 51.12 -32.34 0.69
C THR A 661 52.28 -33.13 1.30
N ASP A 662 52.07 -34.42 1.52
CA ASP A 662 53.08 -35.36 2.04
C ASP A 662 54.21 -35.60 1.01
N PHE A 663 55.32 -36.18 1.43
CA PHE A 663 56.47 -36.53 0.58
C PHE A 663 56.09 -37.49 -0.56
N ASP A 664 55.04 -38.30 -0.36
CA ASP A 664 54.41 -39.16 -1.37
C ASP A 664 53.45 -38.42 -2.32
N ARG A 665 53.39 -37.09 -2.28
CA ARG A 665 52.45 -36.22 -3.03
C ARG A 665 50.97 -36.47 -2.74
N LYS A 666 50.63 -37.05 -1.58
CA LYS A 666 49.25 -37.18 -1.12
C LYS A 666 48.79 -35.88 -0.46
N GLU A 667 47.59 -35.41 -0.80
CA GLU A 667 46.97 -34.26 -0.14
C GLU A 667 46.20 -34.70 1.11
N VAL A 668 46.58 -34.15 2.26
CA VAL A 668 45.90 -34.39 3.55
C VAL A 668 45.24 -33.09 3.99
N ILE A 669 43.95 -33.16 4.31
CA ILE A 669 43.16 -32.01 4.79
C ILE A 669 43.10 -32.07 6.30
N ILE A 670 43.72 -31.09 6.96
CA ILE A 670 43.79 -31.03 8.42
C ILE A 670 42.93 -29.86 8.93
N PRO A 671 42.04 -30.07 9.91
CA PRO A 671 41.26 -29.00 10.52
C PRO A 671 42.16 -27.92 11.13
N ASN A 672 41.85 -26.64 10.92
CA ASN A 672 42.70 -25.54 11.39
C ASN A 672 42.85 -25.51 12.91
N LYS A 673 41.86 -26.01 13.67
CA LYS A 673 41.93 -26.12 15.12
C LYS A 673 43.15 -26.94 15.56
N ALA A 674 43.43 -28.04 14.85
CA ALA A 674 44.58 -28.90 15.15
C ALA A 674 45.92 -28.20 14.96
N PHE A 675 46.02 -27.25 14.02
CA PHE A 675 47.23 -26.43 13.84
C PHE A 675 47.47 -25.49 15.02
N VAL A 676 46.43 -24.85 15.56
CA VAL A 676 46.58 -23.88 16.64
C VAL A 676 46.72 -24.57 18.00
N THR A 677 46.00 -25.66 18.25
CA THR A 677 46.08 -26.38 19.52
C THR A 677 47.27 -27.33 19.59
N GLY A 678 47.66 -27.94 18.47
CA GLY A 678 48.81 -28.86 18.39
C GLY A 678 50.17 -28.16 18.29
N ALA A 679 50.19 -26.85 18.02
CA ALA A 679 51.41 -26.04 17.90
C ALA A 679 52.19 -25.88 19.20
N LEU A 680 51.62 -26.21 20.36
CA LEU A 680 52.33 -26.09 21.64
C LEU A 680 53.44 -27.13 21.82
N ASP A 681 53.41 -28.27 21.12
CA ASP A 681 54.40 -29.34 21.35
C ASP A 681 55.38 -29.59 20.17
N GLN A 682 55.03 -29.34 18.90
CA GLN A 682 55.90 -29.74 17.77
C GLN A 682 55.75 -28.86 16.51
N LEU A 683 56.30 -27.64 16.50
CA LEU A 683 56.55 -26.90 15.24
C LEU A 683 58.06 -26.70 15.01
N VAL A 684 58.65 -27.52 14.14
CA VAL A 684 59.95 -27.25 13.53
C VAL A 684 59.71 -26.81 12.09
N ALA A 685 59.55 -25.49 11.89
CA ALA A 685 59.54 -24.93 10.54
C ALA A 685 60.98 -24.95 9.99
N LEU A 686 61.35 -26.05 9.32
CA LEU A 686 62.60 -26.11 8.57
C LEU A 686 62.46 -25.27 7.31
N ARG A 687 62.92 -24.01 7.39
CA ARG A 687 63.09 -23.17 6.21
C ARG A 687 64.16 -23.82 5.33
N HIS A 688 63.78 -24.32 4.15
CA HIS A 688 64.75 -24.66 3.12
C HIS A 688 65.66 -23.44 2.87
N ARG A 689 66.93 -23.59 3.20
CA ARG A 689 67.98 -22.61 2.92
C ARG A 689 68.59 -22.99 1.58
N ASP A 690 68.50 -22.11 0.59
CA ASP A 690 69.27 -22.25 -0.65
C ASP A 690 70.77 -22.25 -0.32
N PRO A 691 71.62 -23.10 -0.95
CA PRO A 691 73.07 -23.11 -0.70
C PRO A 691 73.85 -21.93 -1.29
N GLY A 692 73.20 -20.86 -1.74
CA GLY A 692 73.86 -19.73 -2.40
C GLY A 692 73.30 -18.38 -1.94
N GLY A 693 73.90 -17.79 -0.90
CA GLY A 693 73.56 -16.44 -0.45
C GLY A 693 74.22 -16.10 0.88
N ASP A 694 74.87 -14.93 0.92
CA ASP A 694 75.68 -14.35 2.01
C ASP A 694 75.11 -14.50 3.44
N PRO A 695 75.95 -14.50 4.50
CA PRO A 695 75.50 -14.80 5.86
C PRO A 695 74.69 -13.66 6.47
N PRO A 696 73.57 -13.94 7.20
CA PRO A 696 72.89 -12.91 7.97
C PRO A 696 73.53 -12.75 9.36
N ARG A 697 73.64 -11.48 9.79
CA ARG A 697 74.08 -11.08 11.14
C ARG A 697 73.21 -11.72 12.22
N ARG A 698 73.84 -12.32 13.24
CA ARG A 698 73.19 -12.72 14.50
C ARG A 698 72.48 -11.50 15.11
N ARG A 699 71.17 -11.59 15.30
CA ARG A 699 70.46 -10.83 16.34
C ARG A 699 69.96 -11.83 17.36
N LEU A 700 70.69 -11.92 18.47
CA LEU A 700 70.15 -12.39 19.73
C LEU A 700 68.97 -11.45 20.09
N TRP A 701 67.82 -12.02 20.39
CA TRP A 701 66.86 -11.39 21.28
C TRP A 701 66.57 -12.36 22.42
N LEU A 702 66.80 -11.84 23.61
CA LEU A 702 66.71 -12.45 24.92
C LEU A 702 65.25 -12.79 25.28
N ARG A 703 65.08 -13.84 26.11
CA ARG A 703 63.89 -13.96 26.97
C ARG A 703 63.80 -12.74 27.90
N PRO A 704 62.59 -12.34 28.32
CA PRO A 704 62.20 -12.67 29.69
C PRO A 704 60.70 -12.98 29.88
N GLY A 705 60.39 -13.73 30.96
CA GLY A 705 59.10 -13.72 31.68
C GLY A 705 58.09 -14.76 31.25
#